data_AF-A0A7X7FWP2-F1
#
_entry.id   AF-A0A7X7FWP2-F1
#
_cell.length_a   1.000
_cell.length_b   1.000
_cell.length_c   1.000
_cell.angle_alpha   90.00
_cell.angle_beta   90.00
_cell.angle_gamma   90.00
#
_symmetry.space_group_name_H-M   'P 1'
#
loop_
_entity.id
_entity.type
_entity.pdbx_description
1 polymer ?
#
loop_
_entity_poly.entity_id
_entity_poly.type
_entity_poly.pdbx_seq_one_letter_code
_entity_poly.pdbx_strand_id
1 'polypeptide(L)'
;VDNYYSDVLFTNNSLIKTGSGTTSDMLYINYGQWQIINNTFVNIGIYGLVTDMVHIASSSSTNINFSNNILTSLKGNCSQLINWNVSYGTYTIDYNNYYTINGNIAYHGTSYATLAAWQSGQPSYNIHSKSVHPIYVDSSSYLKPTNWPPLMCLRNNYATKDIEGNLRANNTYMGCYEPLFLIDAGLIEFISPTTNSTAGDTTEIIVKLINYGKTILNTITFEYSVDGVIQTPITFSNLNLSKHKDTNLMIGFFIPVLSTNTNIKAWCKNPNSTIDQNLFNDTINTTTSGCNLVLNGEYTIGNNPSADFQTIPDAITALNNCGVSGPVVFKLLSGVYSGFSISSYFYGTNETNTITFRSAANHADSVIIQSTSTPLSLSKAYHLCFYQLTFDASSGTKGIDFLDTCYNIQIKKCIIKSNPTSTTNNYVGINKSTTTFGISNISIINNIVNGGFYGIYLNQGYGKNIRIDSNTISNAYSHAISFNNNNHVNSISYNIITSRTSSTASAFYGIYCYHIDIDTIQSNKIDGTKLSSITPAKGIHCNYINYNTSTPVTAQIKNNEIILQNNANAFEFYYFTRANVCHNSIYITGNTGTSNGIYLYYPNSNYPVSATNNNIVNLSTGTNPTALKIYYDTDERGFTTDYNNYYTINPIIIASGTSASYYTLSQWQNFSGKDANSSNILPTFINTSVDLRIDGTQLLCPITENVLYDRYGIKRKAITNMGAYHNYVPVAFDITPQTIISPTADVSNYISIPVIITVMNKGDSAITSFDIHWSVNDVDQTTYHWTGAPIEMGNSSSPILISYYTPVLGYNTFKFYTSLPNGHNDQMPSDDTISIRSFACGYELSGLYTVGGKNADFDSLSTALRSLYACGLDGNVIFNINSGTYIQDIDLSTAFMDASSSYTVTFTSAAKNADSVSIVSTGTILNMANVKNLTFSHL
;
A
#
# COMPACT_ATOMS: atom_id res chain seq x y z
N VAL A 1 14.75 8.01 13.56
CA VAL A 1 15.90 7.31 14.17
C VAL A 1 15.41 5.91 14.48
N ASP A 2 15.71 5.00 13.56
CA ASP A 2 15.11 3.68 13.42
C ASP A 2 15.54 2.70 14.52
N ASN A 3 14.58 2.06 15.20
CA ASN A 3 14.81 0.86 16.00
C ASN A 3 14.02 -0.30 15.38
N TYR A 4 14.44 -0.70 14.19
CA TYR A 4 14.38 -2.11 13.80
C TYR A 4 15.34 -2.84 14.73
N TYR A 5 14.84 -3.53 15.75
CA TYR A 5 15.59 -4.68 16.25
C TYR A 5 14.85 -5.94 15.81
N SER A 6 14.75 -6.10 14.48
CA SER A 6 14.87 -7.43 13.92
C SER A 6 16.28 -7.90 14.24
N ASP A 7 16.41 -9.06 14.87
CA ASP A 7 17.67 -9.78 14.98
C ASP A 7 18.40 -9.73 13.62
N VAL A 8 19.61 -9.16 13.59
CA VAL A 8 20.46 -9.21 12.40
C VAL A 8 21.04 -10.62 12.33
N LEU A 9 20.58 -11.38 11.34
CA LEU A 9 21.04 -12.74 11.11
C LEU A 9 22.29 -12.72 10.23
N PHE A 10 23.45 -12.96 10.85
CA PHE A 10 24.72 -13.19 10.15
C PHE A 10 25.01 -14.69 10.17
N THR A 11 24.63 -15.40 9.10
CA THR A 11 24.71 -16.86 9.06
C THR A 11 25.24 -17.43 7.76
N ASN A 12 25.85 -18.62 7.84
CA ASN A 12 26.38 -19.37 6.70
C ASN A 12 27.42 -18.61 5.86
N ASN A 13 28.21 -17.73 6.47
CA ASN A 13 29.28 -17.02 5.77
C ASN A 13 30.60 -17.81 5.83
N SER A 14 31.41 -17.68 4.78
CA SER A 14 32.78 -18.20 4.69
C SER A 14 33.76 -17.04 4.49
N LEU A 15 34.52 -16.68 5.52
CA LEU A 15 35.44 -15.54 5.49
C LEU A 15 36.89 -16.04 5.54
N ILE A 16 37.70 -15.65 4.55
CA ILE A 16 39.09 -16.10 4.41
C ILE A 16 40.02 -14.88 4.38
N LYS A 17 41.02 -14.83 5.27
CA LYS A 17 42.14 -13.88 5.22
C LYS A 17 43.38 -14.56 4.67
N THR A 18 43.84 -14.11 3.50
CA THR A 18 45.00 -14.68 2.76
C THR A 18 46.18 -13.72 2.57
N GLY A 19 45.94 -12.41 2.46
CA GLY A 19 46.97 -11.41 2.16
C GLY A 19 47.93 -11.07 3.31
N SER A 20 49.00 -10.32 3.02
CA SER A 20 50.09 -9.94 3.95
C SER A 20 49.83 -8.67 4.79
N GLY A 21 48.74 -7.94 4.53
CA GLY A 21 48.38 -6.73 5.27
C GLY A 21 47.82 -7.04 6.65
N THR A 22 48.03 -6.13 7.61
CA THR A 22 47.37 -6.15 8.93
C THR A 22 45.87 -5.92 8.78
N THR A 23 45.08 -6.66 9.54
CA THR A 23 43.62 -6.52 9.60
C THR A 23 43.23 -6.38 11.06
N SER A 24 42.50 -5.32 11.41
CA SER A 24 42.01 -5.16 12.78
C SER A 24 41.00 -6.26 13.11
N ASP A 25 39.93 -6.36 12.33
CA ASP A 25 38.82 -7.29 12.59
C ASP A 25 38.34 -7.94 11.28
N MET A 26 38.05 -9.25 11.27
CA MET A 26 37.34 -9.86 10.12
C MET A 26 35.82 -9.64 10.22
N LEU A 27 35.29 -9.54 11.44
CA LEU A 27 33.94 -9.10 11.75
C LEU A 27 33.98 -8.19 12.96
N TYR A 28 33.49 -6.96 12.82
CA TYR A 28 33.36 -5.99 13.90
C TYR A 28 31.89 -5.64 14.12
N ILE A 29 31.43 -5.76 15.36
CA ILE A 29 30.08 -5.42 15.79
C ILE A 29 30.17 -4.42 16.93
N ASN A 30 29.50 -3.27 16.77
CA ASN A 30 29.49 -2.17 17.75
C ASN A 30 28.13 -2.05 18.50
N TYR A 31 27.01 -2.23 17.79
CA TYR A 31 25.66 -2.13 18.35
C TYR A 31 24.66 -3.04 17.62
N GLY A 32 23.61 -3.47 18.33
CA GLY A 32 22.45 -4.17 17.76
C GLY A 32 22.10 -5.49 18.46
N GLN A 33 21.10 -6.19 17.91
CA GLN A 33 20.75 -7.57 18.28
C GLN A 33 21.21 -8.48 17.14
N TRP A 34 22.10 -9.42 17.41
CA TRP A 34 22.81 -10.17 16.38
C TRP A 34 22.73 -11.67 16.63
N GLN A 35 22.33 -12.41 15.59
CA GLN A 35 22.33 -13.86 15.54
C GLN A 35 23.47 -14.30 14.60
N ILE A 36 24.63 -14.59 15.18
CA ILE A 36 25.89 -14.91 14.49
C ILE A 36 26.08 -16.42 14.54
N ILE A 37 25.60 -17.10 13.50
CA ILE A 37 25.31 -18.53 13.55
C ILE A 37 25.92 -19.27 12.37
N ASN A 38 26.59 -20.41 12.58
CA ASN A 38 27.06 -21.28 11.49
C ASN A 38 27.96 -20.56 10.47
N ASN A 39 28.86 -19.69 10.91
CA ASN A 39 29.86 -19.05 10.04
C ASN A 39 31.22 -19.74 10.17
N THR A 40 32.04 -19.67 9.13
CA THR A 40 33.42 -20.16 9.14
C THR A 40 34.38 -19.01 8.85
N PHE A 41 35.26 -18.70 9.79
CA PHE A 41 36.31 -17.70 9.68
C PHE A 41 37.67 -18.38 9.67
N VAL A 42 38.48 -18.08 8.65
CA VAL A 42 39.82 -18.66 8.50
C VAL A 42 40.88 -17.60 8.21
N ASN A 43 41.96 -17.62 8.99
CA ASN A 43 43.17 -16.87 8.71
C ASN A 43 44.30 -17.82 8.26
N ILE A 44 44.79 -17.62 7.04
CA ILE A 44 45.97 -18.29 6.49
C ILE A 44 47.06 -17.29 6.04
N GLY A 45 46.89 -16.00 6.35
CA GLY A 45 47.89 -14.97 6.04
C GLY A 45 49.18 -15.23 6.81
N ILE A 46 50.33 -15.19 6.11
CA ILE A 46 51.64 -15.46 6.72
C ILE A 46 52.24 -14.20 7.35
N TYR A 47 51.91 -13.03 6.80
CA TYR A 47 52.43 -11.73 7.22
C TYR A 47 51.28 -10.79 7.60
N GLY A 48 51.55 -9.82 8.48
CA GLY A 48 50.54 -8.92 9.04
C GLY A 48 49.77 -9.55 10.21
N LEU A 49 49.34 -8.72 11.16
CA LEU A 49 48.57 -9.14 12.33
C LEU A 49 47.08 -9.17 12.00
N VAL A 50 46.35 -10.21 12.41
CA VAL A 50 44.89 -10.11 12.61
C VAL A 50 44.66 -9.81 14.08
N THR A 51 44.19 -8.62 14.44
CA THR A 51 43.99 -8.32 15.87
C THR A 51 42.92 -9.26 16.43
N ASP A 52 41.72 -9.21 15.84
CA ASP A 52 40.58 -10.03 16.22
C ASP A 52 40.00 -10.71 14.97
N MET A 53 39.72 -12.02 15.00
CA MET A 53 38.90 -12.57 13.89
C MET A 53 37.46 -12.06 14.01
N VAL A 54 36.92 -12.05 15.24
CA VAL A 54 35.62 -11.47 15.55
C VAL A 54 35.75 -10.56 16.75
N HIS A 55 35.26 -9.33 16.63
CA HIS A 55 35.22 -8.37 17.73
C HIS A 55 33.80 -7.88 17.94
N ILE A 56 33.30 -8.13 19.14
CA ILE A 56 31.99 -7.71 19.60
C ILE A 56 32.22 -6.68 20.72
N ALA A 57 32.20 -5.41 20.34
CA ALA A 57 32.23 -4.28 21.25
C ALA A 57 30.79 -3.85 21.52
N SER A 58 30.33 -3.82 22.77
CA SER A 58 29.09 -3.09 23.03
C SER A 58 28.85 -2.66 24.47
N SER A 59 28.59 -1.37 24.61
CA SER A 59 27.98 -0.76 25.79
C SER A 59 26.43 -0.73 25.75
N SER A 60 25.79 -1.21 24.66
CA SER A 60 24.31 -1.10 24.51
C SER A 60 23.63 -2.24 23.72
N SER A 61 24.35 -3.26 23.24
CA SER A 61 23.74 -4.41 22.57
C SER A 61 23.00 -5.32 23.54
N THR A 62 21.92 -5.95 23.06
CA THR A 62 21.14 -6.94 23.81
C THR A 62 20.84 -8.12 22.90
N ASN A 63 20.54 -9.30 23.44
CA ASN A 63 20.16 -10.49 22.67
C ASN A 63 21.19 -10.95 21.61
N ILE A 64 22.48 -11.00 21.95
CA ILE A 64 23.52 -11.52 21.04
C ILE A 64 23.60 -13.05 21.15
N ASN A 65 23.52 -13.75 20.03
CA ASN A 65 23.77 -15.19 19.94
C ASN A 65 24.99 -15.44 19.06
N PHE A 66 26.04 -16.02 19.63
CA PHE A 66 27.23 -16.46 18.91
C PHE A 66 27.36 -17.98 19.06
N SER A 67 26.80 -18.72 18.11
CA SER A 67 26.76 -20.20 18.20
C SER A 67 27.05 -20.90 16.87
N ASN A 68 27.50 -22.15 16.96
CA ASN A 68 27.75 -23.00 15.80
C ASN A 68 28.82 -22.47 14.83
N ASN A 69 29.68 -21.52 15.22
CA ASN A 69 30.70 -20.96 14.33
C ASN A 69 32.01 -21.76 14.38
N ILE A 70 32.80 -21.67 13.30
CA ILE A 70 34.18 -22.16 13.24
C ILE A 70 35.11 -20.96 13.08
N LEU A 71 36.08 -20.81 13.98
CA LEU A 71 37.12 -19.80 13.93
C LEU A 71 38.47 -20.51 13.91
N THR A 72 39.26 -20.27 12.87
CA THR A 72 40.53 -20.98 12.68
C THR A 72 41.63 -20.03 12.22
N SER A 73 42.69 -19.88 13.02
CA SER A 73 43.94 -19.25 12.58
C SER A 73 44.99 -20.32 12.34
N LEU A 74 45.26 -20.61 11.06
CA LEU A 74 46.14 -21.69 10.61
C LEU A 74 47.57 -21.22 10.33
N LYS A 75 47.78 -19.93 10.06
CA LYS A 75 49.08 -19.31 9.76
C LYS A 75 49.12 -17.86 10.28
N GLY A 76 50.32 -17.31 10.40
CA GLY A 76 50.54 -15.92 10.83
C GLY A 76 50.22 -15.66 12.30
N ASN A 77 50.11 -14.36 12.64
CA ASN A 77 49.78 -13.91 14.00
C ASN A 77 48.31 -13.47 14.06
N CYS A 78 47.57 -13.99 15.04
CA CYS A 78 46.27 -13.48 15.44
C CYS A 78 46.34 -13.11 16.93
N SER A 79 45.90 -11.93 17.38
CA SER A 79 45.97 -11.63 18.82
C SER A 79 44.94 -12.46 19.60
N GLN A 80 43.69 -12.46 19.15
CA GLN A 80 42.69 -13.42 19.58
C GLN A 80 41.70 -13.80 18.47
N LEU A 81 41.14 -15.02 18.52
CA LEU A 81 40.06 -15.40 17.60
C LEU A 81 38.80 -14.57 17.87
N ILE A 82 38.46 -14.36 19.15
CA ILE A 82 37.29 -13.56 19.52
C ILE A 82 37.61 -12.54 20.62
N ASN A 83 37.20 -11.30 20.41
CA ASN A 83 37.23 -10.24 21.40
C ASN A 83 35.80 -9.91 21.83
N TRP A 84 35.46 -10.28 23.06
CA TRP A 84 34.13 -10.19 23.63
C TRP A 84 34.07 -9.11 24.71
N ASN A 85 33.57 -7.93 24.35
CA ASN A 85 33.43 -6.76 25.23
C ASN A 85 31.97 -6.31 25.28
N VAL A 86 31.10 -7.12 25.84
CA VAL A 86 29.66 -6.82 26.01
C VAL A 86 29.37 -6.56 27.48
N SER A 87 28.90 -5.35 27.82
CA SER A 87 28.67 -4.94 29.22
C SER A 87 27.21 -5.00 29.68
N TYR A 88 26.25 -5.14 28.76
CA TYR A 88 24.81 -5.11 29.05
C TYR A 88 24.06 -6.14 28.19
N GLY A 89 22.89 -6.60 28.65
CA GLY A 89 21.99 -7.48 27.90
C GLY A 89 22.14 -8.99 28.13
N THR A 90 21.25 -9.76 27.52
CA THR A 90 21.31 -11.23 27.46
C THR A 90 22.14 -11.68 26.25
N TYR A 91 22.97 -12.72 26.42
CA TYR A 91 23.74 -13.27 25.32
C TYR A 91 23.98 -14.78 25.47
N THR A 92 24.19 -15.45 24.34
CA THR A 92 24.51 -16.89 24.24
C THR A 92 25.83 -17.05 23.49
N ILE A 93 26.75 -17.84 24.05
CA ILE A 93 28.03 -18.19 23.41
C ILE A 93 28.26 -19.68 23.64
N ASP A 94 27.96 -20.52 22.64
CA ASP A 94 28.14 -21.96 22.78
C ASP A 94 28.23 -22.69 21.43
N TYR A 95 28.66 -23.96 21.43
CA TYR A 95 28.80 -24.78 20.24
C TYR A 95 29.69 -24.18 19.16
N ASN A 96 30.73 -23.43 19.53
CA ASN A 96 31.69 -22.89 18.58
C ASN A 96 32.97 -23.72 18.55
N ASN A 97 33.66 -23.76 17.42
CA ASN A 97 35.00 -24.33 17.31
C ASN A 97 36.06 -23.23 17.23
N TYR A 98 37.03 -23.25 18.15
CA TYR A 98 38.12 -22.27 18.22
C TYR A 98 39.47 -22.97 18.06
N TYR A 99 40.12 -22.78 16.92
CA TYR A 99 41.43 -23.38 16.67
C TYR A 99 42.44 -22.29 16.26
N THR A 100 43.55 -22.19 16.99
CA THR A 100 44.64 -21.29 16.63
C THR A 100 45.98 -21.95 16.86
N ILE A 101 46.92 -21.72 15.96
CA ILE A 101 48.32 -22.12 16.14
C ILE A 101 49.16 -21.06 16.85
N ASN A 102 48.75 -19.79 16.78
CA ASN A 102 49.44 -18.63 17.36
C ASN A 102 48.40 -17.60 17.81
N GLY A 103 48.52 -17.12 19.05
CA GLY A 103 47.57 -16.16 19.63
C GLY A 103 46.69 -16.75 20.72
N ASN A 104 45.82 -15.91 21.27
CA ASN A 104 44.80 -16.33 22.22
C ASN A 104 43.55 -16.86 21.50
N ILE A 105 42.77 -17.69 22.18
CA ILE A 105 41.44 -18.05 21.67
C ILE A 105 40.47 -16.89 21.88
N ALA A 106 40.52 -16.22 23.03
CA ALA A 106 39.61 -15.14 23.33
C ALA A 106 40.22 -14.02 24.18
N TYR A 107 39.65 -12.82 24.08
CA TYR A 107 39.68 -11.80 25.11
C TYR A 107 38.24 -11.59 25.62
N HIS A 108 38.02 -11.71 26.92
CA HIS A 108 36.74 -11.44 27.56
C HIS A 108 37.02 -10.82 28.94
N GLY A 109 37.34 -9.52 28.95
CA GLY A 109 37.89 -8.80 30.11
C GLY A 109 39.35 -9.16 30.44
N THR A 110 39.75 -10.41 30.18
CA THR A 110 41.13 -10.91 30.22
C THR A 110 41.40 -11.81 29.02
N SER A 111 42.69 -12.03 28.69
CA SER A 111 43.09 -12.90 27.58
C SER A 111 43.12 -14.37 28.00
N TYR A 112 42.58 -15.24 27.14
CA TYR A 112 42.54 -16.68 27.34
C TYR A 112 43.27 -17.40 26.19
N ALA A 113 44.41 -18.03 26.51
CA ALA A 113 45.22 -18.75 25.52
C ALA A 113 44.57 -20.05 25.01
N THR A 114 43.74 -20.70 25.83
CA THR A 114 43.08 -21.97 25.49
C THR A 114 41.59 -21.93 25.81
N LEU A 115 40.81 -22.77 25.13
CA LEU A 115 39.37 -22.88 25.39
C LEU A 115 39.11 -23.39 26.82
N ALA A 116 39.91 -24.33 27.31
CA ALA A 116 39.81 -24.82 28.68
C ALA A 116 40.03 -23.70 29.72
N ALA A 117 41.00 -22.81 29.48
CA ALA A 117 41.21 -21.64 30.34
C ALA A 117 40.02 -20.67 30.27
N TRP A 118 39.45 -20.47 29.08
CA TRP A 118 38.27 -19.62 28.92
C TRP A 118 37.04 -20.18 29.62
N GLN A 119 36.77 -21.48 29.47
CA GLN A 119 35.68 -22.18 30.17
C GLN A 119 35.88 -22.16 31.69
N SER A 120 37.12 -22.25 32.18
CA SER A 120 37.39 -22.12 33.62
C SER A 120 37.14 -20.71 34.15
N GLY A 121 37.53 -19.68 33.39
CA GLY A 121 37.30 -18.27 33.76
C GLY A 121 35.87 -17.79 33.57
N GLN A 122 35.10 -18.45 32.69
CA GLN A 122 33.72 -18.11 32.33
C GLN A 122 32.85 -19.38 32.20
N PRO A 123 32.53 -20.06 33.32
CA PRO A 123 31.97 -21.42 33.33
C PRO A 123 30.56 -21.56 32.75
N SER A 124 29.83 -20.46 32.59
CA SER A 124 28.48 -20.45 32.00
C SER A 124 28.49 -20.38 30.46
N TYR A 125 29.66 -20.22 29.84
CA TYR A 125 29.79 -20.05 28.39
C TYR A 125 30.66 -21.13 27.76
N ASN A 126 30.42 -21.39 26.46
CA ASN A 126 31.20 -22.33 25.66
C ASN A 126 31.21 -23.76 26.21
N ILE A 127 30.18 -24.19 26.94
CA ILE A 127 30.10 -25.50 27.60
C ILE A 127 30.27 -26.65 26.59
N HIS A 128 29.72 -26.50 25.39
CA HIS A 128 29.75 -27.49 24.31
C HIS A 128 30.72 -27.14 23.19
N SER A 129 31.34 -25.96 23.24
CA SER A 129 32.37 -25.52 22.28
C SER A 129 33.59 -26.44 22.27
N LYS A 130 34.32 -26.44 21.16
CA LYS A 130 35.47 -27.31 20.88
C LYS A 130 36.70 -26.51 20.44
N SER A 131 37.86 -27.14 20.53
CA SER A 131 39.12 -26.62 19.98
C SER A 131 39.78 -27.72 19.17
N VAL A 132 39.32 -27.87 17.92
CA VAL A 132 39.75 -28.93 17.01
C VAL A 132 40.08 -28.33 15.65
N HIS A 133 41.11 -28.87 14.99
CA HIS A 133 41.45 -28.48 13.62
C HIS A 133 40.42 -29.07 12.63
N PRO A 134 39.61 -28.24 11.92
CA PRO A 134 38.56 -28.74 11.02
C PRO A 134 39.04 -29.46 9.75
N ILE A 135 40.28 -29.19 9.30
CA ILE A 135 40.88 -29.61 8.02
C ILE A 135 39.97 -29.30 6.83
N TYR A 136 40.32 -28.28 6.06
CA TYR A 136 39.51 -27.83 4.93
C TYR A 136 39.88 -28.53 3.62
N VAL A 137 38.91 -28.68 2.71
CA VAL A 137 39.15 -29.12 1.32
C VAL A 137 40.18 -28.19 0.66
N ASP A 138 39.99 -26.87 0.76
CA ASP A 138 40.99 -25.86 0.43
C ASP A 138 40.89 -24.65 1.37
N SER A 139 41.84 -24.50 2.29
CA SER A 139 41.89 -23.39 3.24
C SER A 139 42.04 -21.98 2.62
N SER A 140 42.35 -21.88 1.32
CA SER A 140 42.50 -20.60 0.61
C SER A 140 41.26 -20.14 -0.14
N SER A 141 40.35 -21.05 -0.48
CA SER A 141 39.21 -20.73 -1.34
C SER A 141 37.92 -21.50 -1.01
N TYR A 142 38.01 -22.67 -0.38
CA TYR A 142 36.87 -23.55 -0.13
C TYR A 142 36.96 -24.19 1.26
N LEU A 143 36.43 -23.46 2.25
CA LEU A 143 36.49 -23.80 3.67
C LEU A 143 35.54 -24.93 4.10
N LYS A 144 35.21 -25.87 3.21
CA LYS A 144 34.42 -27.05 3.58
C LYS A 144 35.26 -27.99 4.43
N PRO A 145 34.88 -28.30 5.69
CA PRO A 145 35.61 -29.27 6.50
C PRO A 145 35.64 -30.66 5.85
N THR A 146 36.65 -31.42 6.21
CA THR A 146 36.79 -32.84 5.86
C THR A 146 36.78 -33.72 7.10
N ASN A 147 37.11 -33.15 8.27
CA ASN A 147 37.03 -33.82 9.57
C ASN A 147 35.77 -33.38 10.33
N TRP A 148 34.64 -33.99 9.97
CA TRP A 148 33.31 -33.62 10.47
C TRP A 148 32.97 -34.08 11.90
N PRO A 149 33.29 -35.31 12.34
CA PRO A 149 32.79 -35.82 13.63
C PRO A 149 33.08 -34.92 14.85
N PRO A 150 34.27 -34.28 14.99
CA PRO A 150 34.54 -33.40 16.12
C PRO A 150 33.79 -32.06 16.09
N LEU A 151 33.21 -31.69 14.94
CA LEU A 151 32.53 -30.41 14.71
C LEU A 151 31.02 -30.50 14.91
N MET A 152 30.51 -31.61 15.44
CA MET A 152 29.08 -31.78 15.64
C MET A 152 28.50 -30.80 16.67
N CYS A 153 27.31 -30.30 16.38
CA CYS A 153 26.54 -29.43 17.26
C CYS A 153 25.02 -29.64 17.09
N LEU A 154 24.22 -29.00 17.96
CA LEU A 154 22.79 -28.90 17.75
C LEU A 154 22.48 -27.79 16.74
N ARG A 155 21.46 -28.03 15.90
CA ARG A 155 21.02 -27.03 14.92
C ARG A 155 20.42 -25.83 15.63
N ASN A 156 20.88 -24.65 15.24
CA ASN A 156 20.23 -23.41 15.61
C ASN A 156 19.10 -23.11 14.60
N ASN A 157 17.89 -22.81 15.09
CA ASN A 157 16.71 -22.63 14.26
C ASN A 157 16.79 -21.44 13.28
N TYR A 158 17.69 -20.49 13.50
CA TYR A 158 17.94 -19.43 12.53
C TYR A 158 18.77 -19.89 11.30
N ALA A 159 19.38 -21.07 11.33
CA ALA A 159 20.20 -21.63 10.25
C ALA A 159 19.72 -23.05 9.88
N THR A 160 18.62 -23.13 9.12
CA THR A 160 18.05 -24.44 8.69
C THR A 160 18.69 -25.03 7.44
N LYS A 161 19.54 -24.25 6.76
CA LYS A 161 20.30 -24.66 5.58
C LYS A 161 21.76 -24.24 5.70
N ASP A 162 22.65 -24.85 4.93
CA ASP A 162 24.06 -24.45 4.79
C ASP A 162 24.25 -23.42 3.64
N ILE A 163 25.49 -22.99 3.41
CA ILE A 163 25.85 -22.02 2.36
C ILE A 163 25.59 -22.55 0.93
N GLU A 164 25.48 -23.87 0.76
CA GLU A 164 25.19 -24.54 -0.51
C GLU A 164 23.68 -24.85 -0.66
N GLY A 165 22.85 -24.43 0.32
CA GLY A 165 21.40 -24.63 0.34
C GLY A 165 20.95 -26.01 0.82
N ASN A 166 21.86 -26.85 1.32
CA ASN A 166 21.54 -28.17 1.89
C ASN A 166 20.86 -28.01 3.25
N LEU A 167 19.84 -28.81 3.53
CA LEU A 167 19.12 -28.76 4.80
C LEU A 167 19.97 -29.32 5.95
N ARG A 168 19.84 -28.73 7.14
CA ARG A 168 20.49 -29.22 8.37
C ARG A 168 19.54 -30.06 9.21
N ALA A 169 20.02 -31.19 9.70
CA ALA A 169 19.33 -32.03 10.68
C ALA A 169 19.43 -31.44 12.10
N ASN A 170 18.68 -31.99 13.07
CA ASN A 170 18.70 -31.49 14.46
C ASN A 170 20.07 -31.63 15.13
N ASN A 171 20.77 -32.74 14.89
CA ASN A 171 22.22 -32.83 15.08
C ASN A 171 22.87 -32.49 13.73
N THR A 172 23.74 -31.49 13.71
CA THR A 172 24.40 -30.95 12.52
C THR A 172 25.87 -30.65 12.83
N TYR A 173 26.52 -29.84 12.01
CA TYR A 173 27.93 -29.49 12.14
C TYR A 173 28.12 -27.97 12.22
N MET A 174 29.11 -27.56 13.00
CA MET A 174 29.54 -26.17 13.12
C MET A 174 30.06 -25.66 11.77
N GLY A 175 30.00 -24.34 11.59
CA GLY A 175 30.43 -23.65 10.38
C GLY A 175 29.37 -23.64 9.28
N CYS A 176 29.72 -23.06 8.14
CA CYS A 176 28.77 -22.72 7.08
C CYS A 176 28.42 -23.84 6.10
N TYR A 177 29.00 -25.04 6.25
CA TYR A 177 28.78 -26.18 5.35
C TYR A 177 28.13 -27.37 6.06
N GLU A 178 27.46 -28.23 5.28
CA GLU A 178 26.97 -29.55 5.67
C GLU A 178 27.64 -30.65 4.80
N PRO A 179 28.00 -31.82 5.36
CA PRO A 179 28.43 -32.96 4.55
C PRO A 179 27.29 -33.51 3.69
N LEU A 180 27.62 -34.04 2.50
CA LEU A 180 26.65 -34.64 1.58
C LEU A 180 26.86 -36.15 1.46
N PHE A 181 25.84 -36.91 1.82
CA PHE A 181 25.84 -38.37 1.79
C PHE A 181 25.04 -38.91 0.59
N LEU A 182 25.36 -40.12 0.11
CA LEU A 182 24.63 -40.78 -0.98
C LEU A 182 23.31 -41.40 -0.48
N ILE A 183 23.34 -41.99 0.71
CA ILE A 183 22.20 -42.61 1.37
C ILE A 183 22.18 -42.05 2.80
N ASP A 184 21.14 -41.26 3.09
CA ASP A 184 20.96 -40.57 4.37
C ASP A 184 19.47 -40.27 4.55
N ALA A 185 18.84 -41.00 5.47
CA ALA A 185 17.51 -40.75 5.95
C ALA A 185 17.61 -40.13 7.34
N GLY A 186 16.84 -39.08 7.61
CA GLY A 186 16.87 -38.44 8.92
C GLY A 186 15.48 -38.12 9.43
N LEU A 187 15.39 -37.87 10.73
CA LEU A 187 14.16 -37.45 11.40
C LEU A 187 14.22 -35.97 11.76
N ILE A 188 13.16 -35.25 11.43
CA ILE A 188 13.06 -33.80 11.67
C ILE A 188 12.47 -33.53 13.04
N GLU A 189 11.27 -34.06 13.30
CA GLU A 189 10.46 -33.76 14.47
C GLU A 189 9.40 -34.84 14.72
N PHE A 190 8.86 -34.88 15.93
CA PHE A 190 7.59 -35.54 16.20
C PHE A 190 6.46 -34.61 15.77
N ILE A 191 5.54 -35.13 14.95
CA ILE A 191 4.25 -34.49 14.68
C ILE A 191 3.25 -34.82 15.80
N SER A 192 3.35 -36.02 16.35
CA SER A 192 2.66 -36.48 17.56
C SER A 192 3.57 -37.43 18.34
N PRO A 193 3.60 -37.39 19.68
CA PRO A 193 2.80 -36.50 20.54
C PRO A 193 3.33 -35.06 20.54
N THR A 194 2.43 -34.12 20.85
CA THR A 194 2.78 -32.76 21.25
C THR A 194 3.32 -32.74 22.69
N THR A 195 3.75 -31.56 23.18
CA THR A 195 4.27 -31.40 24.56
C THR A 195 3.32 -31.93 25.63
N ASN A 196 2.01 -31.85 25.37
CA ASN A 196 0.98 -32.46 26.21
C ASN A 196 0.15 -33.44 25.39
N SER A 197 -0.34 -34.51 26.03
CA SER A 197 -1.24 -35.51 25.44
C SER A 197 -2.36 -35.85 26.44
N THR A 198 -3.57 -36.16 25.97
CA THR A 198 -4.67 -36.51 26.88
C THR A 198 -4.41 -37.83 27.59
N ALA A 199 -4.43 -37.81 28.92
CA ALA A 199 -4.16 -38.96 29.76
C ALA A 199 -5.29 -40.00 29.66
N GLY A 200 -4.91 -41.27 29.57
CA GLY A 200 -5.85 -42.39 29.41
C GLY A 200 -6.30 -42.64 27.96
N ASP A 201 -6.08 -41.69 27.05
CA ASP A 201 -6.37 -41.85 25.63
C ASP A 201 -5.21 -42.50 24.88
N THR A 202 -5.53 -43.23 23.81
CA THR A 202 -4.51 -43.75 22.90
C THR A 202 -3.97 -42.61 22.04
N THR A 203 -2.69 -42.29 22.18
CA THR A 203 -2.01 -41.23 21.44
C THR A 203 -1.11 -41.83 20.36
N GLU A 204 -1.26 -41.35 19.13
CA GLU A 204 -0.42 -41.72 17.99
C GLU A 204 1.00 -41.18 18.13
N ILE A 205 1.99 -41.95 17.68
CA ILE A 205 3.38 -41.52 17.54
C ILE A 205 3.64 -41.33 16.06
N ILE A 206 3.74 -40.08 15.62
CA ILE A 206 3.96 -39.69 14.23
C ILE A 206 5.25 -38.91 14.15
N VAL A 207 6.15 -39.32 13.25
CA VAL A 207 7.44 -38.66 13.01
C VAL A 207 7.51 -38.13 11.59
N LYS A 208 8.18 -36.98 11.41
CA LYS A 208 8.50 -36.45 10.08
C LYS A 208 9.86 -37.00 9.62
N LEU A 209 9.82 -37.88 8.62
CA LEU A 209 10.96 -38.45 7.93
C LEU A 209 11.37 -37.55 6.76
N ILE A 210 12.67 -37.37 6.53
CA ILE A 210 13.21 -36.70 5.35
C ILE A 210 14.33 -37.53 4.72
N ASN A 211 14.46 -37.46 3.40
CA ASN A 211 15.62 -37.98 2.69
C ASN A 211 16.68 -36.87 2.49
N TYR A 212 17.78 -36.93 3.24
CA TYR A 212 18.93 -36.03 3.05
C TYR A 212 19.89 -36.54 1.95
N GLY A 213 19.89 -37.85 1.69
CA GLY A 213 20.73 -38.52 0.71
C GLY A 213 20.41 -38.16 -0.74
N LYS A 214 21.39 -38.39 -1.62
CA LYS A 214 21.21 -38.22 -3.08
C LYS A 214 20.32 -39.30 -3.70
N THR A 215 20.26 -40.48 -3.10
CA THR A 215 19.48 -41.63 -3.59
C THR A 215 18.02 -41.49 -3.16
N ILE A 216 17.06 -41.79 -4.04
CA ILE A 216 15.63 -41.82 -3.67
C ILE A 216 15.42 -42.86 -2.56
N LEU A 217 14.78 -42.47 -1.46
CA LEU A 217 14.48 -43.34 -0.33
C LEU A 217 13.16 -44.07 -0.59
N ASN A 218 13.24 -45.40 -0.73
CA ASN A 218 12.11 -46.28 -1.02
C ASN A 218 11.69 -47.11 0.20
N THR A 219 12.66 -47.53 1.01
CA THR A 219 12.41 -48.30 2.24
C THR A 219 13.18 -47.74 3.42
N ILE A 220 12.61 -47.82 4.61
CA ILE A 220 13.29 -47.44 5.87
C ILE A 220 12.71 -48.28 7.01
N THR A 221 13.53 -48.61 8.00
CA THR A 221 13.08 -49.26 9.24
C THR A 221 13.13 -48.27 10.38
N PHE A 222 12.05 -48.20 11.15
CA PHE A 222 11.96 -47.42 12.38
C PHE A 222 12.01 -48.33 13.58
N GLU A 223 12.68 -47.86 14.61
CA GLU A 223 12.58 -48.38 15.96
C GLU A 223 12.26 -47.21 16.89
N TYR A 224 11.58 -47.51 17.98
CA TYR A 224 11.23 -46.51 18.96
C TYR A 224 11.10 -47.12 20.35
N SER A 225 11.18 -46.27 21.37
CA SER A 225 10.90 -46.64 22.74
C SER A 225 9.98 -45.63 23.42
N VAL A 226 9.20 -46.14 24.36
CA VAL A 226 8.33 -45.37 25.25
C VAL A 226 8.84 -45.62 26.67
N ASP A 227 9.28 -44.58 27.35
CA ASP A 227 9.96 -44.63 28.66
C ASP A 227 11.11 -45.65 28.72
N GLY A 228 11.88 -45.71 27.64
CA GLY A 228 13.02 -46.62 27.49
C GLY A 228 12.64 -48.06 27.11
N VAL A 229 11.35 -48.42 27.10
CA VAL A 229 10.88 -49.74 26.67
C VAL A 229 10.81 -49.78 25.14
N ILE A 230 11.71 -50.57 24.54
CA ILE A 230 11.80 -50.78 23.09
C ILE A 230 10.51 -51.41 22.56
N GLN A 231 9.99 -50.85 21.48
CA GLN A 231 8.79 -51.31 20.79
C GLN A 231 9.13 -52.12 19.53
N THR A 232 8.13 -52.74 18.93
CA THR A 232 8.34 -53.57 17.72
C THR A 232 8.80 -52.70 16.55
N PRO A 233 9.90 -53.03 15.85
CA PRO A 233 10.34 -52.27 14.68
C PRO A 233 9.31 -52.25 13.55
N ILE A 234 9.23 -51.15 12.81
CA ILE A 234 8.31 -50.99 11.68
C ILE A 234 9.09 -50.65 10.42
N THR A 235 8.85 -51.38 9.33
CA THR A 235 9.46 -51.09 8.03
C THR A 235 8.44 -50.46 7.10
N PHE A 236 8.75 -49.28 6.58
CA PHE A 236 7.99 -48.64 5.50
C PHE A 236 8.62 -48.97 4.16
N SER A 237 7.77 -49.16 3.15
CA SER A 237 8.15 -49.41 1.76
C SER A 237 7.37 -48.50 0.81
N ASN A 238 7.79 -48.44 -0.45
CA ASN A 238 7.17 -47.62 -1.50
C ASN A 238 7.11 -46.11 -1.17
N LEU A 239 8.09 -45.60 -0.40
CA LEU A 239 8.13 -44.19 0.00
C LEU A 239 8.34 -43.23 -1.18
N ASN A 240 9.14 -43.64 -2.18
CA ASN A 240 9.55 -42.82 -3.33
C ASN A 240 9.98 -41.38 -2.94
N LEU A 241 10.64 -41.25 -1.78
CA LEU A 241 10.95 -39.97 -1.17
C LEU A 241 12.25 -39.43 -1.81
N SER A 242 12.08 -38.50 -2.74
CA SER A 242 13.21 -37.83 -3.41
C SER A 242 14.05 -37.01 -2.43
N LYS A 243 15.28 -36.67 -2.82
CA LYS A 243 16.16 -35.82 -2.01
C LYS A 243 15.41 -34.55 -1.55
N HIS A 244 15.55 -34.23 -0.26
CA HIS A 244 14.93 -33.11 0.45
C HIS A 244 13.40 -33.09 0.43
N LYS A 245 12.76 -34.23 0.16
CA LYS A 245 11.33 -34.41 0.41
C LYS A 245 11.16 -35.08 1.77
N ASP A 246 10.13 -34.65 2.48
CA ASP A 246 9.72 -35.20 3.76
C ASP A 246 8.32 -35.82 3.68
N THR A 247 8.01 -36.67 4.67
CA THR A 247 6.69 -37.28 4.86
C THR A 247 6.46 -37.58 6.33
N ASN A 248 5.19 -37.64 6.74
CA ASN A 248 4.79 -37.99 8.10
C ASN A 248 4.44 -39.48 8.17
N LEU A 249 5.04 -40.21 9.11
CA LEU A 249 4.82 -41.64 9.30
C LEU A 249 4.38 -41.92 10.73
N MET A 250 3.27 -42.64 10.87
CA MET A 250 2.81 -43.16 12.15
C MET A 250 3.59 -44.43 12.49
N ILE A 251 4.39 -44.37 13.54
CA ILE A 251 5.29 -45.45 13.96
C ILE A 251 4.80 -46.21 15.19
N GLY A 252 3.69 -45.82 15.79
CA GLY A 252 3.14 -46.54 16.93
C GLY A 252 2.13 -45.73 17.73
N PHE A 253 1.83 -46.23 18.92
CA PHE A 253 0.90 -45.62 19.87
C PHE A 253 1.44 -45.75 21.29
N PHE A 254 0.96 -44.90 22.19
CA PHE A 254 1.14 -45.03 23.64
C PHE A 254 -0.06 -44.44 24.37
N ILE A 255 -0.19 -44.72 25.67
CA ILE A 255 -1.25 -44.15 26.52
C ILE A 255 -0.57 -43.23 27.55
N PRO A 256 -0.73 -41.90 27.46
CA PRO A 256 -0.19 -40.98 28.44
C PRO A 256 -0.82 -41.19 29.82
N VAL A 257 -0.03 -41.01 30.88
CA VAL A 257 -0.51 -41.12 32.26
C VAL A 257 -0.63 -39.72 32.86
N LEU A 258 -1.74 -39.45 33.55
CA LEU A 258 -2.04 -38.13 34.10
C LEU A 258 -0.90 -37.62 34.98
N SER A 259 -0.49 -36.36 34.74
CA SER A 259 0.58 -35.66 35.44
C SER A 259 1.94 -36.37 35.40
N THR A 260 2.14 -37.26 34.41
CA THR A 260 3.39 -38.01 34.22
C THR A 260 4.01 -37.64 32.87
N ASN A 261 5.33 -37.46 32.86
CA ASN A 261 6.09 -37.26 31.64
C ASN A 261 6.43 -38.61 31.03
N THR A 262 6.07 -38.81 29.77
CA THR A 262 6.46 -39.95 28.96
C THR A 262 7.55 -39.52 27.98
N ASN A 263 8.67 -40.23 27.99
CA ASN A 263 9.79 -40.00 27.08
C ASN A 263 9.65 -40.93 25.88
N ILE A 264 9.60 -40.35 24.69
CA ILE A 264 9.52 -41.09 23.43
C ILE A 264 10.80 -40.83 22.65
N LYS A 265 11.46 -41.92 22.28
CA LYS A 265 12.65 -41.89 21.43
C LYS A 265 12.34 -42.67 20.16
N ALA A 266 12.61 -42.08 19.00
CA ALA A 266 12.47 -42.74 17.71
C ALA A 266 13.78 -42.65 16.94
N TRP A 267 14.15 -43.71 16.23
CA TRP A 267 15.26 -43.68 15.29
C TRP A 267 14.98 -44.46 14.02
N CYS A 268 15.45 -43.93 12.90
CA CYS A 268 15.46 -44.65 11.63
C CYS A 268 16.76 -45.43 11.43
N LYS A 269 16.70 -46.48 10.61
CA LYS A 269 17.84 -47.26 10.15
C LYS A 269 17.52 -47.99 8.85
N ASN A 270 18.59 -48.49 8.21
CA ASN A 270 18.52 -49.30 7.00
C ASN A 270 17.80 -48.62 5.81
N PRO A 271 18.11 -47.35 5.46
CA PRO A 271 17.58 -46.71 4.26
C PRO A 271 17.90 -47.56 3.03
N ASN A 272 16.87 -47.88 2.24
CA ASN A 272 16.97 -48.78 1.09
C ASN A 272 17.62 -50.14 1.39
N SER A 273 17.47 -50.64 2.62
CA SER A 273 18.11 -51.89 3.09
C SER A 273 19.65 -51.83 3.11
N THR A 274 20.22 -50.63 3.25
CA THR A 274 21.67 -50.38 3.32
C THR A 274 22.03 -49.53 4.54
N ILE A 275 23.32 -49.40 4.86
CA ILE A 275 23.79 -48.60 6.00
C ILE A 275 23.55 -47.12 5.73
N ASP A 276 22.92 -46.43 6.68
CA ASP A 276 22.84 -44.96 6.67
C ASP A 276 24.23 -44.36 6.88
N GLN A 277 24.64 -43.45 6.01
CA GLN A 277 25.96 -42.84 6.05
C GLN A 277 26.07 -41.70 7.07
N ASN A 278 24.94 -41.24 7.61
CA ASN A 278 24.86 -40.16 8.58
C ASN A 278 24.03 -40.56 9.81
N LEU A 279 24.61 -41.38 10.68
CA LEU A 279 23.88 -41.91 11.85
C LEU A 279 23.43 -40.84 12.87
N PHE A 280 23.84 -39.59 12.71
CA PHE A 280 23.62 -38.54 13.71
C PHE A 280 22.26 -37.86 13.60
N ASN A 281 21.61 -37.93 12.44
CA ASN A 281 20.26 -37.38 12.23
C ASN A 281 19.15 -38.45 12.31
N ASP A 282 19.53 -39.71 12.56
CA ASP A 282 18.62 -40.83 12.64
C ASP A 282 17.68 -40.77 13.83
N THR A 283 18.10 -40.14 14.93
CA THR A 283 17.41 -40.23 16.23
C THR A 283 16.82 -38.89 16.67
N ILE A 284 15.53 -38.90 17.03
CA ILE A 284 14.85 -37.80 17.72
C ILE A 284 14.24 -38.29 19.04
N ASN A 285 14.10 -37.36 19.98
CA ASN A 285 13.46 -37.63 21.27
C ASN A 285 12.44 -36.51 21.55
N THR A 286 11.34 -36.85 22.21
CA THR A 286 10.39 -35.90 22.76
C THR A 286 9.95 -36.35 24.14
N THR A 287 9.52 -35.39 24.95
CA THR A 287 8.86 -35.66 26.23
C THR A 287 7.48 -35.06 26.15
N THR A 288 6.47 -35.86 26.50
CA THR A 288 5.07 -35.43 26.54
C THR A 288 4.49 -35.64 27.93
N SER A 289 3.77 -34.67 28.46
CA SER A 289 3.09 -34.78 29.75
C SER A 289 1.65 -35.26 29.53
N GLY A 290 1.22 -36.27 30.31
CA GLY A 290 -0.18 -36.65 30.35
C GLY A 290 -1.03 -35.57 31.03
N CYS A 291 -1.97 -35.01 30.30
CA CYS A 291 -2.85 -33.92 30.70
C CYS A 291 -4.28 -34.42 30.83
N ASN A 292 -5.11 -33.75 31.65
CA ASN A 292 -6.50 -34.19 31.83
C ASN A 292 -7.30 -34.11 30.52
N LEU A 293 -7.09 -33.06 29.73
CA LEU A 293 -7.74 -32.90 28.43
C LEU A 293 -6.96 -31.90 27.58
N VAL A 294 -6.33 -32.36 26.49
CA VAL A 294 -5.78 -31.47 25.47
C VAL A 294 -6.88 -31.16 24.46
N LEU A 295 -7.22 -29.89 24.30
CA LEU A 295 -8.42 -29.51 23.56
C LEU A 295 -8.22 -29.58 22.04
N ASN A 296 -9.21 -30.12 21.34
CA ASN A 296 -9.28 -30.16 19.88
C ASN A 296 -10.74 -30.34 19.44
N GLY A 297 -11.23 -29.43 18.61
CA GLY A 297 -12.62 -29.44 18.15
C GLY A 297 -13.52 -28.47 18.92
N GLU A 298 -14.81 -28.79 18.99
CA GLU A 298 -15.82 -27.88 19.52
C GLU A 298 -16.23 -28.25 20.95
N TYR A 299 -16.40 -27.23 21.80
CA TYR A 299 -16.84 -27.37 23.19
C TYR A 299 -17.88 -26.31 23.52
N THR A 300 -18.80 -26.62 24.41
CA THR A 300 -19.85 -25.72 24.88
C THR A 300 -19.48 -25.08 26.22
N ILE A 301 -19.82 -23.80 26.39
CA ILE A 301 -19.63 -23.08 27.66
C ILE A 301 -20.97 -22.48 28.12
N GLY A 302 -21.39 -22.77 29.35
CA GLY A 302 -22.51 -22.09 29.98
C GLY A 302 -23.02 -22.79 31.23
N ASN A 303 -23.85 -22.10 32.00
CA ASN A 303 -24.47 -22.62 33.22
C ASN A 303 -25.56 -23.66 32.88
N ASN A 304 -25.13 -24.81 32.38
CA ASN A 304 -25.96 -25.95 31.99
C ASN A 304 -25.17 -27.23 32.33
N PRO A 305 -25.77 -28.20 33.06
CA PRO A 305 -25.09 -29.45 33.41
C PRO A 305 -24.54 -30.27 32.23
N SER A 306 -25.07 -30.07 31.02
CA SER A 306 -24.61 -30.73 29.79
C SER A 306 -23.56 -29.93 29.02
N ALA A 307 -23.16 -28.74 29.48
CA ALA A 307 -22.08 -27.99 28.87
C ALA A 307 -20.71 -28.57 29.25
N ASP A 308 -19.79 -28.60 28.29
CA ASP A 308 -18.42 -29.10 28.50
C ASP A 308 -17.66 -28.28 29.58
N PHE A 309 -17.93 -26.98 29.63
CA PHE A 309 -17.45 -26.07 30.67
C PHE A 309 -18.60 -25.24 31.25
N GLN A 310 -18.65 -25.08 32.56
CA GLN A 310 -19.69 -24.28 33.20
C GLN A 310 -19.45 -22.78 33.01
N THR A 311 -18.18 -22.35 33.01
CA THR A 311 -17.80 -20.94 32.88
C THR A 311 -16.64 -20.71 31.91
N ILE A 312 -16.45 -19.48 31.46
CA ILE A 312 -15.30 -19.10 30.62
C ILE A 312 -13.96 -19.31 31.38
N PRO A 313 -13.83 -18.93 32.66
CA PRO A 313 -12.65 -19.27 33.46
C PRO A 313 -12.30 -20.75 33.50
N ASP A 314 -13.28 -21.67 33.54
CA ASP A 314 -13.01 -23.11 33.53
C ASP A 314 -12.35 -23.54 32.21
N ALA A 315 -12.87 -23.06 31.08
CA ALA A 315 -12.29 -23.31 29.75
C ALA A 315 -10.87 -22.73 29.61
N ILE A 316 -10.63 -21.51 30.10
CA ILE A 316 -9.30 -20.88 30.13
C ILE A 316 -8.35 -21.68 31.03
N THR A 317 -8.84 -22.20 32.15
CA THR A 317 -8.03 -23.04 33.06
C THR A 317 -7.63 -24.34 32.37
N ALA A 318 -8.54 -25.00 31.64
CA ALA A 318 -8.20 -26.17 30.84
C ALA A 318 -7.15 -25.86 29.75
N LEU A 319 -7.30 -24.73 29.04
CA LEU A 319 -6.32 -24.28 28.06
C LEU A 319 -4.95 -23.98 28.68
N ASN A 320 -4.90 -23.32 29.84
CA ASN A 320 -3.64 -23.03 30.54
C ASN A 320 -2.94 -24.29 31.03
N ASN A 321 -3.71 -25.28 31.48
CA ASN A 321 -3.17 -26.52 32.02
C ASN A 321 -2.69 -27.48 30.92
N CYS A 322 -3.37 -27.53 29.78
CA CYS A 322 -3.20 -28.62 28.82
C CYS A 322 -2.98 -28.15 27.38
N GLY A 323 -3.36 -26.92 27.02
CA GLY A 323 -3.22 -26.39 25.67
C GLY A 323 -4.17 -27.04 24.66
N VAL A 324 -3.77 -27.00 23.39
CA VAL A 324 -4.52 -27.51 22.25
C VAL A 324 -3.67 -28.42 21.37
N SER A 325 -4.29 -29.43 20.74
CA SER A 325 -3.66 -30.30 19.73
C SER A 325 -4.18 -30.05 18.31
N GLY A 326 -5.22 -29.22 18.18
CA GLY A 326 -5.82 -28.78 16.93
C GLY A 326 -6.59 -27.47 17.11
N PRO A 327 -7.34 -27.02 16.09
CA PRO A 327 -8.24 -25.88 16.22
C PRO A 327 -9.31 -26.13 17.29
N VAL A 328 -9.60 -25.11 18.10
CA VAL A 328 -10.60 -25.20 19.19
C VAL A 328 -11.69 -24.15 19.00
N VAL A 329 -12.95 -24.54 19.19
CA VAL A 329 -14.10 -23.65 19.11
C VAL A 329 -14.95 -23.78 20.37
N PHE A 330 -14.97 -22.73 21.20
CA PHE A 330 -15.89 -22.60 22.31
C PHE A 330 -17.20 -21.95 21.86
N LYS A 331 -18.30 -22.71 21.92
CA LYS A 331 -19.68 -22.30 21.68
C LYS A 331 -20.34 -21.89 23.00
N LEU A 332 -20.40 -20.59 23.26
CA LEU A 332 -21.04 -20.03 24.44
C LEU A 332 -22.57 -20.11 24.27
N LEU A 333 -23.23 -20.79 25.21
CA LEU A 333 -24.68 -20.83 25.29
C LEU A 333 -25.23 -19.44 25.63
N SER A 334 -26.51 -19.20 25.34
CA SER A 334 -27.10 -17.88 25.58
C SER A 334 -27.11 -17.53 27.06
N GLY A 335 -26.67 -16.32 27.42
CA GLY A 335 -26.57 -15.89 28.81
C GLY A 335 -25.69 -14.67 29.04
N VAL A 336 -25.60 -14.27 30.31
CA VAL A 336 -24.72 -13.21 30.80
C VAL A 336 -23.54 -13.85 31.51
N TYR A 337 -22.33 -13.42 31.16
CA TYR A 337 -21.06 -13.92 31.66
C TYR A 337 -20.27 -12.78 32.28
N SER A 338 -19.47 -13.07 33.30
CA SER A 338 -18.51 -12.10 33.85
C SER A 338 -17.38 -11.81 32.86
N GLY A 339 -16.81 -10.60 32.94
CA GLY A 339 -15.57 -10.28 32.24
C GLY A 339 -14.42 -11.24 32.59
N PHE A 340 -13.48 -11.41 31.66
CA PHE A 340 -12.36 -12.32 31.81
C PHE A 340 -11.08 -11.79 31.14
N SER A 341 -9.96 -12.43 31.46
CA SER A 341 -8.64 -12.06 30.97
C SER A 341 -7.91 -13.27 30.40
N ILE A 342 -7.13 -13.04 29.35
CA ILE A 342 -6.16 -13.99 28.82
C ILE A 342 -4.78 -13.35 29.00
N SER A 343 -3.93 -13.98 29.79
CA SER A 343 -2.63 -13.42 30.24
C SER A 343 -1.39 -14.11 29.68
N SER A 344 -1.58 -15.11 28.82
CA SER A 344 -0.53 -15.88 28.15
C SER A 344 -1.05 -16.47 26.84
N TYR A 345 -0.14 -16.94 25.99
CA TYR A 345 -0.49 -17.79 24.87
C TYR A 345 -0.77 -19.19 25.40
N PHE A 346 -1.56 -19.97 24.65
CA PHE A 346 -1.88 -21.34 25.04
C PHE A 346 -0.98 -22.31 24.29
N TYR A 347 -0.50 -23.35 24.97
CA TYR A 347 0.38 -24.35 24.35
C TYR A 347 -0.30 -24.99 23.13
N GLY A 348 0.47 -25.19 22.06
CA GLY A 348 -0.01 -25.80 20.82
C GLY A 348 -0.74 -24.87 19.85
N THR A 349 -1.03 -23.62 20.24
CA THR A 349 -1.64 -22.64 19.31
C THR A 349 -0.64 -22.16 18.25
N ASN A 350 -1.13 -22.00 17.02
CA ASN A 350 -0.38 -21.47 15.88
C ASN A 350 -1.36 -20.93 14.82
N GLU A 351 -0.86 -20.58 13.62
CA GLU A 351 -1.68 -20.07 12.51
C GLU A 351 -2.82 -21.02 12.08
N THR A 352 -2.66 -22.34 12.29
CA THR A 352 -3.68 -23.36 12.02
C THR A 352 -4.50 -23.67 13.28
N ASN A 353 -3.82 -23.93 14.40
CA ASN A 353 -4.43 -24.30 15.69
C ASN A 353 -4.86 -23.03 16.44
N THR A 354 -5.94 -22.40 15.97
CA THR A 354 -6.50 -21.20 16.59
C THR A 354 -7.59 -21.55 17.61
N ILE A 355 -7.87 -20.64 18.54
CA ILE A 355 -8.97 -20.77 19.51
C ILE A 355 -10.04 -19.73 19.19
N THR A 356 -11.28 -20.19 18.97
CA THR A 356 -12.42 -19.32 18.69
C THR A 356 -13.43 -19.34 19.83
N PHE A 357 -13.74 -18.18 20.41
CA PHE A 357 -14.89 -18.00 21.29
C PHE A 357 -16.05 -17.41 20.48
N ARG A 358 -17.20 -18.10 20.46
CA ARG A 358 -18.36 -17.69 19.68
C ARG A 358 -19.69 -17.99 20.33
N SER A 359 -20.73 -17.26 19.95
CA SER A 359 -22.10 -17.61 20.29
C SER A 359 -22.50 -18.96 19.66
N ALA A 360 -23.13 -19.83 20.46
CA ALA A 360 -23.78 -21.05 19.99
C ALA A 360 -24.97 -20.72 19.07
N ALA A 361 -25.70 -19.65 19.37
CA ALA A 361 -26.89 -19.20 18.63
C ALA A 361 -26.58 -18.45 17.32
N ASN A 362 -25.30 -18.23 16.99
CA ASN A 362 -24.87 -17.41 15.84
C ASN A 362 -25.36 -15.96 15.88
N HIS A 363 -25.51 -15.37 17.08
CA HIS A 363 -26.03 -14.01 17.25
C HIS A 363 -25.32 -13.29 18.39
N ALA A 364 -24.83 -12.06 18.16
CA ALA A 364 -24.02 -11.33 19.15
C ALA A 364 -24.79 -10.99 20.43
N ASP A 365 -26.07 -10.65 20.33
CA ASP A 365 -26.91 -10.34 21.51
C ASP A 365 -27.23 -11.54 22.40
N SER A 366 -26.95 -12.77 21.95
CA SER A 366 -27.26 -13.97 22.73
C SER A 366 -26.30 -14.21 23.88
N VAL A 367 -25.07 -13.67 23.80
CA VAL A 367 -24.01 -13.87 24.80
C VAL A 367 -23.46 -12.51 25.20
N ILE A 368 -23.69 -12.12 26.46
CA ILE A 368 -23.28 -10.82 26.99
C ILE A 368 -22.19 -11.03 28.04
N ILE A 369 -20.96 -10.65 27.71
CA ILE A 369 -19.84 -10.61 28.64
C ILE A 369 -19.83 -9.22 29.26
N GLN A 370 -20.23 -9.12 30.53
CA GLN A 370 -20.47 -7.86 31.21
C GLN A 370 -19.43 -7.60 32.30
N SER A 371 -19.00 -6.34 32.43
CA SER A 371 -18.06 -5.91 33.47
C SER A 371 -18.30 -4.46 33.88
N THR A 372 -18.01 -4.15 35.15
CA THR A 372 -17.95 -2.77 35.68
C THR A 372 -16.59 -2.10 35.42
N SER A 373 -15.66 -2.79 34.77
CA SER A 373 -14.39 -2.25 34.30
C SER A 373 -14.19 -2.61 32.83
N THR A 374 -13.56 -3.76 32.56
CA THR A 374 -13.26 -4.27 31.22
C THR A 374 -13.79 -5.71 31.06
N PRO A 375 -14.71 -5.97 30.11
CA PRO A 375 -15.20 -7.31 29.78
C PRO A 375 -14.14 -8.28 29.25
N LEU A 376 -13.20 -7.80 28.43
CA LEU A 376 -12.11 -8.63 27.89
C LEU A 376 -10.78 -7.91 27.99
N SER A 377 -9.82 -8.52 28.70
CA SER A 377 -8.44 -8.05 28.75
C SER A 377 -7.49 -9.07 28.13
N LEU A 378 -6.57 -8.60 27.27
CA LEU A 378 -5.63 -9.44 26.53
C LEU A 378 -4.19 -9.03 26.83
N SER A 379 -3.38 -10.00 27.26
CA SER A 379 -1.96 -9.82 27.56
C SER A 379 -1.23 -11.07 27.12
N LYS A 380 -0.21 -10.96 26.26
CA LYS A 380 0.56 -12.10 25.71
C LYS A 380 -0.34 -13.13 25.00
N ALA A 381 -1.48 -12.70 24.46
CA ALA A 381 -2.51 -13.56 23.90
C ALA A 381 -2.34 -13.71 22.39
N TYR A 382 -2.29 -14.95 21.89
CA TYR A 382 -2.00 -15.27 20.48
C TYR A 382 -3.05 -16.21 19.86
N HIS A 383 -3.29 -16.06 18.55
CA HIS A 383 -4.09 -16.99 17.73
C HIS A 383 -5.55 -17.16 18.19
N LEU A 384 -6.21 -16.04 18.51
CA LEU A 384 -7.57 -16.03 19.05
C LEU A 384 -8.58 -15.37 18.10
N CYS A 385 -9.79 -15.92 18.05
CA CYS A 385 -10.94 -15.31 17.41
C CYS A 385 -12.11 -15.13 18.39
N PHE A 386 -12.67 -13.92 18.44
CA PHE A 386 -13.90 -13.60 19.14
C PHE A 386 -14.97 -13.30 18.09
N TYR A 387 -16.02 -14.11 18.03
CA TYR A 387 -16.99 -14.09 16.93
C TYR A 387 -18.44 -14.07 17.43
N GLN A 388 -19.19 -13.02 17.10
CA GLN A 388 -20.61 -12.88 17.49
C GLN A 388 -20.84 -12.95 19.01
N LEU A 389 -20.16 -12.06 19.75
CA LEU A 389 -20.30 -11.88 21.19
C LEU A 389 -20.60 -10.41 21.52
N THR A 390 -21.25 -10.16 22.65
CA THR A 390 -21.38 -8.80 23.20
C THR A 390 -20.40 -8.60 24.36
N PHE A 391 -19.55 -7.58 24.26
CA PHE A 391 -18.70 -7.10 25.35
C PHE A 391 -19.31 -5.81 25.89
N ASP A 392 -19.94 -5.89 27.07
CA ASP A 392 -20.71 -4.78 27.65
C ASP A 392 -19.96 -4.11 28.81
N ALA A 393 -19.37 -2.96 28.51
CA ALA A 393 -18.77 -2.04 29.48
C ALA A 393 -19.55 -0.72 29.57
N SER A 394 -20.87 -0.71 29.34
CA SER A 394 -21.68 0.51 29.45
C SER A 394 -21.65 1.12 30.85
N SER A 395 -21.50 0.30 31.89
CA SER A 395 -21.23 0.72 33.28
C SER A 395 -19.75 0.67 33.67
N GLY A 396 -18.85 0.39 32.72
CA GLY A 396 -17.41 0.26 32.93
C GLY A 396 -16.61 1.30 32.16
N THR A 397 -15.32 1.03 31.97
CA THR A 397 -14.39 1.94 31.30
C THR A 397 -14.08 1.49 29.88
N LYS A 398 -13.71 0.23 29.67
CA LYS A 398 -13.21 -0.26 28.37
C LYS A 398 -13.98 -1.49 27.92
N GLY A 399 -14.33 -1.62 26.64
CA GLY A 399 -14.96 -2.84 26.12
C GLY A 399 -13.97 -3.99 25.97
N ILE A 400 -12.86 -3.75 25.27
CA ILE A 400 -11.74 -4.67 25.10
C ILE A 400 -10.44 -3.92 25.36
N ASP A 401 -9.52 -4.48 26.14
CA ASP A 401 -8.24 -3.84 26.49
C ASP A 401 -7.04 -4.74 26.17
N PHE A 402 -6.12 -4.23 25.34
CA PHE A 402 -4.82 -4.84 25.10
C PHE A 402 -3.82 -4.29 26.12
N LEU A 403 -3.27 -5.17 26.95
CA LEU A 403 -2.41 -4.86 28.10
C LEU A 403 -0.94 -5.27 27.90
N ASP A 404 -0.66 -6.16 26.96
CA ASP A 404 0.70 -6.57 26.56
C ASP A 404 0.66 -7.06 25.09
N THR A 405 1.79 -7.55 24.60
CA THR A 405 2.00 -8.04 23.24
C THR A 405 0.93 -9.05 22.84
N CYS A 406 0.25 -8.81 21.72
CA CYS A 406 -0.78 -9.71 21.19
C CYS A 406 -0.57 -9.91 19.69
N TYR A 407 -0.88 -11.10 19.20
CA TYR A 407 -0.58 -11.52 17.83
C TYR A 407 -1.70 -12.38 17.26
N ASN A 408 -2.10 -12.11 16.02
CA ASN A 408 -3.12 -12.88 15.31
C ASN A 408 -4.44 -12.96 16.12
N ILE A 409 -5.03 -11.78 16.35
CA ILE A 409 -6.30 -11.63 17.08
C ILE A 409 -7.37 -11.14 16.11
N GLN A 410 -8.52 -11.81 16.11
CA GLN A 410 -9.65 -11.48 15.27
C GLN A 410 -10.88 -11.17 16.12
N ILE A 411 -11.41 -9.96 15.98
CA ILE A 411 -12.64 -9.50 16.64
C ILE A 411 -13.68 -9.27 15.54
N LYS A 412 -14.68 -10.15 15.45
CA LYS A 412 -15.53 -10.27 14.27
C LYS A 412 -17.02 -10.34 14.63
N LYS A 413 -17.85 -9.50 14.01
CA LYS A 413 -19.32 -9.53 14.21
C LYS A 413 -19.76 -9.39 15.66
N CYS A 414 -18.96 -8.74 16.50
CA CYS A 414 -19.24 -8.52 17.93
C CYS A 414 -19.92 -7.17 18.16
N ILE A 415 -20.56 -7.04 19.32
CA ILE A 415 -21.07 -5.77 19.84
C ILE A 415 -20.17 -5.36 21.00
N ILE A 416 -19.51 -4.21 20.89
CA ILE A 416 -18.61 -3.66 21.90
C ILE A 416 -19.22 -2.38 22.43
N LYS A 417 -19.67 -2.40 23.67
CA LYS A 417 -20.25 -1.23 24.33
C LYS A 417 -19.27 -0.67 25.36
N SER A 418 -19.18 0.65 25.40
CA SER A 418 -18.56 1.40 26.49
C SER A 418 -19.54 2.47 26.98
N ASN A 419 -19.18 3.25 28.00
CA ASN A 419 -20.08 4.25 28.54
C ASN A 419 -20.50 5.29 27.46
N PRO A 420 -21.79 5.39 27.10
CA PRO A 420 -22.23 6.20 25.96
C PRO A 420 -22.28 7.70 26.25
N THR A 421 -22.17 8.11 27.52
CA THR A 421 -22.28 9.51 27.95
C THR A 421 -20.98 10.09 28.49
N SER A 422 -19.96 9.25 28.75
CA SER A 422 -18.70 9.69 29.33
C SER A 422 -17.97 10.69 28.43
N THR A 423 -17.33 11.67 29.07
CA THR A 423 -16.51 12.72 28.47
C THR A 423 -15.02 12.58 28.82
N THR A 424 -14.63 11.48 29.48
CA THR A 424 -13.26 11.23 29.95
C THR A 424 -12.53 10.24 29.02
N ASN A 425 -11.28 10.54 28.69
CA ASN A 425 -10.47 9.81 27.71
C ASN A 425 -10.17 8.32 28.03
N ASN A 426 -10.35 7.87 29.28
CA ASN A 426 -10.15 6.47 29.68
C ASN A 426 -11.35 5.55 29.32
N TYR A 427 -12.45 6.12 28.78
CA TYR A 427 -13.61 5.35 28.36
C TYR A 427 -13.47 5.00 26.88
N VAL A 428 -13.34 3.72 26.54
CA VAL A 428 -12.95 3.28 25.19
C VAL A 428 -13.69 2.02 24.77
N GLY A 429 -14.14 1.91 23.52
CA GLY A 429 -14.66 0.63 23.00
C GLY A 429 -13.57 -0.45 22.93
N ILE A 430 -12.57 -0.25 22.06
CA ILE A 430 -11.40 -1.13 21.93
C ILE A 430 -10.14 -0.32 22.19
N ASN A 431 -9.37 -0.69 23.21
CA ASN A 431 -8.27 0.10 23.74
C ASN A 431 -6.92 -0.59 23.59
N LYS A 432 -5.93 0.19 23.14
CA LYS A 432 -4.50 -0.05 23.37
C LYS A 432 -3.86 1.32 23.60
N SER A 433 -3.50 1.64 24.84
CA SER A 433 -3.18 3.02 25.23
C SER A 433 -1.69 3.37 25.43
N THR A 434 -0.77 2.41 25.33
CA THR A 434 0.66 2.61 25.63
C THR A 434 1.57 2.23 24.47
N THR A 435 2.71 2.89 24.34
CA THR A 435 3.74 2.60 23.33
C THR A 435 4.73 1.52 23.77
N THR A 436 4.66 1.01 25.01
CA THR A 436 5.64 0.09 25.61
C THR A 436 5.67 -1.31 24.98
N PHE A 437 4.61 -1.71 24.28
CA PHE A 437 4.52 -3.00 23.58
C PHE A 437 3.74 -2.87 22.27
N GLY A 438 3.77 -3.94 21.49
CA GLY A 438 3.16 -4.02 20.17
C GLY A 438 2.01 -4.99 20.04
N ILE A 439 1.05 -4.67 19.18
CA ILE A 439 0.08 -5.66 18.69
C ILE A 439 0.30 -5.83 17.19
N SER A 440 0.19 -7.06 16.68
CA SER A 440 0.37 -7.34 15.26
C SER A 440 -0.61 -8.38 14.74
N ASN A 441 -0.93 -8.29 13.45
CA ASN A 441 -1.94 -9.15 12.82
C ASN A 441 -3.30 -9.08 13.55
N ILE A 442 -3.83 -7.85 13.69
CA ILE A 442 -5.09 -7.60 14.40
C ILE A 442 -6.18 -7.24 13.40
N SER A 443 -7.29 -7.96 13.44
CA SER A 443 -8.45 -7.75 12.57
C SER A 443 -9.68 -7.39 13.39
N ILE A 444 -10.20 -6.18 13.20
CA ILE A 444 -11.44 -5.69 13.80
C ILE A 444 -12.46 -5.54 12.68
N ILE A 445 -13.34 -6.53 12.51
CA ILE A 445 -14.18 -6.65 11.30
C ILE A 445 -15.68 -6.79 11.62
N ASN A 446 -16.51 -5.98 10.98
CA ASN A 446 -17.98 -6.07 11.02
C ASN A 446 -18.56 -5.99 12.45
N ASN A 447 -17.92 -5.23 13.34
CA ASN A 447 -18.39 -5.06 14.71
C ASN A 447 -19.28 -3.82 14.86
N ILE A 448 -20.11 -3.80 15.89
CA ILE A 448 -20.80 -2.61 16.37
C ILE A 448 -20.03 -2.07 17.58
N VAL A 449 -19.49 -0.86 17.51
CA VAL A 449 -18.84 -0.18 18.63
C VAL A 449 -19.71 1.00 19.06
N ASN A 450 -20.14 1.02 20.31
CA ASN A 450 -21.06 2.04 20.82
C ASN A 450 -20.56 2.67 22.11
N GLY A 451 -20.34 3.99 22.09
CA GLY A 451 -20.00 4.80 23.26
C GLY A 451 -18.51 5.12 23.41
N GLY A 452 -18.16 5.66 24.57
CA GLY A 452 -16.79 5.97 24.98
C GLY A 452 -16.34 7.38 24.59
N PHE A 453 -15.21 7.81 25.11
CA PHE A 453 -14.49 8.97 24.56
C PHE A 453 -13.90 8.64 23.20
N TYR A 454 -13.28 7.45 23.12
CA TYR A 454 -12.81 6.82 21.90
C TYR A 454 -13.68 5.60 21.57
N GLY A 455 -14.05 5.42 20.29
CA GLY A 455 -14.61 4.15 19.81
C GLY A 455 -13.51 3.07 19.78
N ILE A 456 -12.52 3.26 18.91
CA ILE A 456 -11.31 2.43 18.81
C ILE A 456 -10.10 3.35 19.00
N TYR A 457 -9.24 3.01 19.95
CA TYR A 457 -8.01 3.77 20.24
C TYR A 457 -6.79 2.85 20.28
N LEU A 458 -5.86 3.06 19.35
CA LEU A 458 -4.63 2.28 19.18
C LEU A 458 -3.41 3.22 19.17
N ASN A 459 -2.73 3.31 20.31
CA ASN A 459 -1.48 4.05 20.49
C ASN A 459 -0.32 3.08 20.65
N GLN A 460 0.60 2.97 19.69
CA GLN A 460 1.65 1.93 19.74
C GLN A 460 3.06 2.37 19.38
N GLY A 461 4.06 1.72 19.99
CA GLY A 461 5.46 2.00 19.68
C GLY A 461 5.98 1.15 18.52
N TYR A 462 5.52 -0.10 18.42
CA TYR A 462 5.93 -1.08 17.42
C TYR A 462 4.76 -2.01 17.15
N GLY A 463 4.20 -2.08 15.95
CA GLY A 463 3.13 -3.03 15.64
C GLY A 463 2.66 -2.91 14.20
N LYS A 464 2.27 -4.03 13.58
CA LYS A 464 2.03 -4.10 12.14
C LYS A 464 0.83 -4.96 11.78
N ASN A 465 0.36 -4.77 10.54
CA ASN A 465 -0.73 -5.52 9.97
C ASN A 465 -2.05 -5.38 10.74
N ILE A 466 -2.49 -4.13 10.94
CA ILE A 466 -3.78 -3.83 11.55
C ILE A 466 -4.82 -3.59 10.46
N ARG A 467 -5.99 -4.23 10.60
CA ARG A 467 -7.14 -4.05 9.69
C ARG A 467 -8.39 -3.68 10.48
N ILE A 468 -9.01 -2.56 10.13
CA ILE A 468 -10.31 -2.11 10.64
C ILE A 468 -11.31 -2.04 9.49
N ASP A 469 -12.24 -2.98 9.45
CA ASP A 469 -13.07 -3.21 8.27
C ASP A 469 -14.56 -3.37 8.59
N SER A 470 -15.44 -2.71 7.84
CA SER A 470 -16.89 -2.90 7.90
C SER A 470 -17.55 -2.67 9.27
N ASN A 471 -16.90 -1.95 10.20
CA ASN A 471 -17.45 -1.71 11.53
C ASN A 471 -18.47 -0.57 11.52
N THR A 472 -19.47 -0.66 12.39
CA THR A 472 -20.40 0.44 12.69
C THR A 472 -20.02 1.06 14.03
N ILE A 473 -19.60 2.32 14.02
CA ILE A 473 -19.07 3.03 15.20
C ILE A 473 -19.96 4.24 15.49
N SER A 474 -20.46 4.33 16.71
CA SER A 474 -21.41 5.38 17.11
C SER A 474 -21.19 5.83 18.56
N ASN A 475 -21.71 7.02 18.89
CA ASN A 475 -21.72 7.57 20.24
C ASN A 475 -20.34 7.81 20.90
N ALA A 476 -19.25 7.81 20.13
CA ALA A 476 -17.96 8.28 20.64
C ALA A 476 -18.01 9.80 20.92
N TYR A 477 -17.46 10.24 22.06
CA TYR A 477 -17.49 11.66 22.46
C TYR A 477 -16.64 12.53 21.54
N SER A 478 -15.42 12.06 21.23
CA SER A 478 -14.40 12.86 20.53
C SER A 478 -13.75 12.12 19.35
N HIS A 479 -13.52 10.81 19.42
CA HIS A 479 -12.85 10.10 18.33
C HIS A 479 -13.53 8.76 18.05
N ALA A 480 -13.98 8.51 16.82
CA ALA A 480 -14.53 7.20 16.47
C ALA A 480 -13.41 6.16 16.26
N ILE A 481 -12.42 6.46 15.43
CA ILE A 481 -11.20 5.65 15.26
C ILE A 481 -9.98 6.57 15.46
N SER A 482 -9.06 6.18 16.33
CA SER A 482 -7.83 6.93 16.60
C SER A 482 -6.61 6.04 16.62
N PHE A 483 -5.63 6.40 15.80
CA PHE A 483 -4.32 5.77 15.71
C PHE A 483 -3.23 6.77 16.07
N ASN A 484 -2.29 6.34 16.91
CA ASN A 484 -1.15 7.15 17.33
C ASN A 484 0.13 6.32 17.32
N ASN A 485 1.19 6.85 16.72
CA ASN A 485 2.57 6.35 16.73
C ASN A 485 2.77 4.97 16.05
N ASN A 486 3.80 4.85 15.20
CA ASN A 486 4.38 3.62 14.63
C ASN A 486 3.42 2.41 14.43
N ASN A 487 2.23 2.66 13.92
CA ASN A 487 1.31 1.62 13.46
C ASN A 487 1.57 1.38 11.98
N HIS A 488 1.75 0.14 11.55
CA HIS A 488 1.48 -0.21 10.15
C HIS A 488 0.06 -0.75 10.01
N VAL A 489 -0.80 0.03 9.37
CA VAL A 489 -2.22 -0.23 9.17
C VAL A 489 -2.45 -0.61 7.72
N ASN A 490 -2.88 -1.85 7.46
CA ASN A 490 -3.16 -2.27 6.08
C ASN A 490 -4.36 -1.50 5.52
N SER A 491 -5.44 -1.41 6.31
CA SER A 491 -6.61 -0.68 5.85
C SER A 491 -7.55 -0.24 6.95
N ILE A 492 -8.16 0.93 6.75
CA ILE A 492 -9.37 1.39 7.44
C ILE A 492 -10.46 1.48 6.37
N SER A 493 -11.29 0.44 6.25
CA SER A 493 -12.17 0.27 5.09
C SER A 493 -13.63 -0.01 5.45
N TYR A 494 -14.56 0.49 4.64
CA TYR A 494 -15.99 0.16 4.71
C TYR A 494 -16.67 0.45 6.05
N ASN A 495 -16.06 1.25 6.93
CA ASN A 495 -16.64 1.55 8.24
C ASN A 495 -17.75 2.60 8.10
N ILE A 496 -18.78 2.49 8.95
CA ILE A 496 -19.85 3.47 9.10
C ILE A 496 -19.67 4.15 10.45
N ILE A 497 -19.44 5.46 10.44
CA ILE A 497 -19.17 6.27 11.63
C ILE A 497 -20.26 7.32 11.77
N THR A 498 -20.86 7.42 12.95
CA THR A 498 -21.80 8.49 13.29
C THR A 498 -21.41 9.15 14.61
N SER A 499 -21.34 10.48 14.62
CA SER A 499 -21.01 11.26 15.82
C SER A 499 -22.04 11.08 16.93
N ARG A 500 -21.62 11.27 18.19
CA ARG A 500 -22.55 11.40 19.32
C ARG A 500 -23.43 12.64 19.18
N THR A 501 -24.73 12.48 19.40
CA THR A 501 -25.70 13.60 19.40
C THR A 501 -25.33 14.68 20.41
N SER A 502 -25.33 15.93 19.96
CA SER A 502 -25.07 17.13 20.74
C SER A 502 -23.79 17.09 21.57
N SER A 503 -22.77 16.34 21.11
CA SER A 503 -21.45 16.32 21.77
C SER A 503 -20.86 17.73 21.86
N THR A 504 -20.25 18.03 23.00
CA THR A 504 -19.55 19.29 23.29
C THR A 504 -18.05 19.08 23.46
N ALA A 505 -17.50 18.01 22.85
CA ALA A 505 -16.07 17.78 22.82
C ALA A 505 -15.33 18.96 22.16
N SER A 506 -14.06 19.13 22.51
CA SER A 506 -13.19 20.15 21.90
C SER A 506 -13.04 19.96 20.39
N ALA A 507 -13.11 18.71 19.92
CA ALA A 507 -13.27 18.34 18.53
C ALA A 507 -13.82 16.90 18.42
N PHE A 508 -14.51 16.63 17.32
CA PHE A 508 -14.86 15.30 16.87
C PHE A 508 -13.96 14.88 15.70
N TYR A 509 -13.45 13.66 15.74
CA TYR A 509 -12.69 13.02 14.67
C TYR A 509 -13.38 11.72 14.26
N GLY A 510 -13.76 11.61 12.99
CA GLY A 510 -14.23 10.34 12.44
C GLY A 510 -13.07 9.32 12.43
N ILE A 511 -12.01 9.65 11.69
CA ILE A 511 -10.77 8.89 11.66
C ILE A 511 -9.62 9.85 11.98
N TYR A 512 -8.83 9.53 13.00
CA TYR A 512 -7.65 10.28 13.39
C TYR A 512 -6.40 9.39 13.24
N CYS A 513 -5.44 9.85 12.45
CA CYS A 513 -4.19 9.16 12.20
C CYS A 513 -3.02 10.09 12.51
N TYR A 514 -2.18 9.71 13.47
CA TYR A 514 -1.02 10.49 13.90
C TYR A 514 0.24 9.62 13.97
N HIS A 515 1.27 9.95 13.20
CA HIS A 515 2.53 9.20 13.14
C HIS A 515 2.32 7.71 12.82
N ILE A 516 1.67 7.40 11.70
CA ILE A 516 1.45 6.01 11.28
C ILE A 516 1.80 5.78 9.81
N ASP A 517 2.04 4.51 9.49
CA ASP A 517 2.12 4.03 8.13
C ASP A 517 0.79 3.34 7.77
N ILE A 518 0.17 3.76 6.68
CA ILE A 518 -1.12 3.23 6.23
C ILE A 518 -1.17 3.06 4.72
N ASP A 519 -1.62 1.89 4.29
CA ASP A 519 -1.72 1.58 2.86
C ASP A 519 -3.01 2.19 2.28
N THR A 520 -4.15 2.05 2.96
CA THR A 520 -5.45 2.48 2.41
C THR A 520 -6.47 2.94 3.47
N ILE A 521 -7.18 4.04 3.19
CA ILE A 521 -8.40 4.47 3.88
C ILE A 521 -9.50 4.55 2.83
N GLN A 522 -10.41 3.57 2.77
CA GLN A 522 -11.36 3.50 1.66
C GLN A 522 -12.81 3.18 2.02
N SER A 523 -13.73 3.72 1.24
CA SER A 523 -15.16 3.37 1.30
C SER A 523 -15.80 3.57 2.68
N ASN A 524 -15.21 4.39 3.55
CA ASN A 524 -15.80 4.73 4.84
C ASN A 524 -16.95 5.73 4.63
N LYS A 525 -17.97 5.65 5.47
CA LYS A 525 -19.03 6.66 5.56
C LYS A 525 -18.96 7.34 6.93
N ILE A 526 -18.78 8.64 6.94
CA ILE A 526 -18.63 9.44 8.17
C ILE A 526 -19.73 10.49 8.20
N ASP A 527 -20.57 10.42 9.23
CA ASP A 527 -21.65 11.38 9.49
C ASP A 527 -21.41 12.10 10.83
N GLY A 528 -21.03 13.38 10.74
CA GLY A 528 -20.84 14.29 11.86
C GLY A 528 -22.00 15.27 12.09
N THR A 529 -23.15 15.06 11.45
CA THR A 529 -24.30 16.00 11.47
C THR A 529 -25.06 16.02 12.80
N LYS A 530 -24.69 15.15 13.75
CA LYS A 530 -25.34 15.11 15.08
C LYS A 530 -24.60 15.94 16.13
N LEU A 531 -23.45 16.53 15.81
CA LEU A 531 -22.65 17.33 16.74
C LEU A 531 -23.34 18.63 17.17
N SER A 532 -22.93 19.19 18.32
CA SER A 532 -23.33 20.56 18.69
C SER A 532 -22.75 21.58 17.71
N SER A 533 -23.38 22.76 17.58
CA SER A 533 -22.94 23.80 16.63
C SER A 533 -21.60 24.45 16.95
N ILE A 534 -21.06 24.21 18.15
CA ILE A 534 -19.78 24.75 18.61
C ILE A 534 -18.64 23.74 18.50
N THR A 535 -18.93 22.45 18.29
CA THR A 535 -17.91 21.40 18.24
C THR A 535 -17.30 21.31 16.84
N PRO A 536 -15.99 21.57 16.68
CA PRO A 536 -15.28 21.35 15.43
C PRO A 536 -15.32 19.86 15.03
N ALA A 537 -15.56 19.58 13.76
CA ALA A 537 -15.58 18.24 13.20
C ALA A 537 -14.44 18.03 12.21
N LYS A 538 -13.74 16.91 12.30
CA LYS A 538 -12.79 16.42 11.32
C LYS A 538 -13.28 15.07 10.81
N GLY A 539 -13.51 14.94 9.51
CA GLY A 539 -13.90 13.66 8.92
C GLY A 539 -12.75 12.67 9.03
N ILE A 540 -11.70 12.93 8.25
CA ILE A 540 -10.43 12.19 8.26
C ILE A 540 -9.29 13.18 8.53
N HIS A 541 -8.61 13.01 9.66
CA HIS A 541 -7.44 13.78 10.05
C HIS A 541 -6.17 12.93 9.91
N CYS A 542 -5.20 13.45 9.17
CA CYS A 542 -3.95 12.79 8.86
C CYS A 542 -2.78 13.72 9.21
N ASN A 543 -1.85 13.21 10.03
CA ASN A 543 -0.68 13.94 10.47
C ASN A 543 0.52 12.99 10.60
N TYR A 544 1.64 13.33 9.96
CA TYR A 544 2.84 12.47 9.84
C TYR A 544 2.52 11.08 9.27
N ILE A 545 1.78 11.03 8.16
CA ILE A 545 1.38 9.76 7.52
C ILE A 545 2.42 9.32 6.50
N ASN A 546 2.86 8.07 6.63
CA ASN A 546 3.94 7.47 5.84
C ASN A 546 5.19 8.36 5.85
N TYR A 547 5.46 8.98 7.00
CA TYR A 547 6.52 9.96 7.21
C TYR A 547 7.87 9.29 7.43
N ASN A 548 7.92 8.27 8.29
CA ASN A 548 9.15 7.59 8.72
C ASN A 548 9.51 6.38 7.82
N THR A 549 8.83 6.16 6.69
CA THR A 549 9.04 4.96 5.87
C THR A 549 10.34 5.05 5.06
N SER A 550 11.14 3.99 5.09
CA SER A 550 12.39 3.86 4.31
C SER A 550 12.13 3.71 2.79
N THR A 551 10.91 3.32 2.42
CA THR A 551 10.38 3.41 1.05
C THR A 551 9.17 4.34 1.07
N PRO A 552 9.06 5.33 0.17
CA PRO A 552 7.94 6.26 0.18
C PRO A 552 6.65 5.53 -0.24
N VAL A 553 5.87 5.10 0.76
CA VAL A 553 4.52 4.54 0.56
C VAL A 553 3.54 5.71 0.53
N THR A 554 2.61 5.72 -0.42
CA THR A 554 1.56 6.74 -0.52
C THR A 554 0.22 6.16 -0.10
N ALA A 555 -0.38 6.72 0.96
CA ALA A 555 -1.66 6.26 1.46
C ALA A 555 -2.76 6.47 0.41
N GLN A 556 -3.52 5.44 0.08
CA GLN A 556 -4.64 5.54 -0.86
C GLN A 556 -5.93 5.89 -0.10
N ILE A 557 -6.42 7.10 -0.25
CA ILE A 557 -7.62 7.62 0.42
C ILE A 557 -8.73 7.78 -0.60
N LYS A 558 -9.61 6.78 -0.71
CA LYS A 558 -10.54 6.68 -1.85
C LYS A 558 -11.96 6.25 -1.53
N ASN A 559 -12.93 6.67 -2.34
CA ASN A 559 -14.35 6.29 -2.21
C ASN A 559 -14.98 6.60 -0.83
N ASN A 560 -14.40 7.49 -0.02
CA ASN A 560 -14.99 7.85 1.26
C ASN A 560 -16.15 8.84 1.05
N GLU A 561 -17.21 8.68 1.84
CA GLU A 561 -18.33 9.60 1.96
C GLU A 561 -18.23 10.33 3.30
N ILE A 562 -18.19 11.66 3.27
CA ILE A 562 -18.07 12.49 4.48
C ILE A 562 -19.16 13.56 4.49
N ILE A 563 -20.02 13.50 5.50
CA ILE A 563 -21.13 14.44 5.72
C ILE A 563 -20.91 15.13 7.06
N LEU A 564 -20.67 16.44 7.05
CA LEU A 564 -20.38 17.24 8.25
C LEU A 564 -21.23 18.51 8.30
N GLN A 565 -21.20 19.19 9.44
CA GLN A 565 -21.87 20.48 9.61
C GLN A 565 -21.03 21.48 10.43
N ASN A 566 -21.33 22.77 10.27
CA ASN A 566 -20.75 23.88 11.03
C ASN A 566 -19.23 23.97 10.85
N ASN A 567 -18.46 24.08 11.94
CA ASN A 567 -17.00 24.14 11.92
C ASN A 567 -16.43 22.77 11.53
N ALA A 568 -16.08 22.56 10.26
CA ALA A 568 -15.81 21.22 9.74
C ALA A 568 -14.66 21.18 8.72
N ASN A 569 -13.70 20.27 8.89
CA ASN A 569 -12.80 19.88 7.81
C ASN A 569 -13.09 18.44 7.42
N ALA A 570 -13.54 18.17 6.19
CA ALA A 570 -13.83 16.79 5.79
C ALA A 570 -12.55 15.97 5.68
N PHE A 571 -11.53 16.50 4.98
CA PHE A 571 -10.16 16.02 5.08
C PHE A 571 -9.26 17.10 5.69
N GLU A 572 -8.39 16.68 6.62
CA GLU A 572 -7.37 17.55 7.22
C GLU A 572 -6.01 16.86 7.17
N PHE A 573 -5.13 17.38 6.32
CA PHE A 573 -3.74 16.96 6.20
C PHE A 573 -2.86 18.01 6.86
N TYR A 574 -2.35 17.70 8.05
CA TYR A 574 -1.70 18.68 8.89
C TYR A 574 -0.20 18.82 8.58
N TYR A 575 0.65 17.90 9.08
CA TYR A 575 2.06 17.84 8.69
C TYR A 575 2.40 16.57 7.93
N PHE A 576 3.37 16.70 7.01
CA PHE A 576 4.11 15.64 6.31
C PHE A 576 3.32 14.35 6.08
N THR A 577 2.37 14.41 5.15
CA THR A 577 1.51 13.27 4.80
C THR A 577 1.71 12.93 3.33
N ARG A 578 2.04 11.67 3.03
CA ARG A 578 2.02 11.15 1.66
C ARG A 578 0.69 10.47 1.37
N ALA A 579 -0.16 11.10 0.57
CA ALA A 579 -1.50 10.57 0.30
C ALA A 579 -1.98 10.83 -1.13
N ASN A 580 -2.73 9.88 -1.67
CA ASN A 580 -3.53 10.04 -2.87
C ASN A 580 -5.02 10.04 -2.50
N VAL A 581 -5.66 11.20 -2.60
CA VAL A 581 -7.05 11.45 -2.23
C VAL A 581 -7.91 11.46 -3.47
N CYS A 582 -8.54 10.34 -3.81
CA CYS A 582 -9.26 10.21 -5.07
C CYS A 582 -10.67 9.66 -4.94
N HIS A 583 -11.60 10.17 -5.78
CA HIS A 583 -12.99 9.68 -5.78
C HIS A 583 -13.67 9.73 -4.41
N ASN A 584 -13.51 10.80 -3.63
CA ASN A 584 -14.25 10.97 -2.37
C ASN A 584 -15.43 11.93 -2.57
N SER A 585 -16.54 11.69 -1.87
CA SER A 585 -17.71 12.58 -1.86
C SER A 585 -17.82 13.30 -0.52
N ILE A 586 -17.88 14.63 -0.56
CA ILE A 586 -17.92 15.49 0.63
C ILE A 586 -19.15 16.39 0.56
N TYR A 587 -19.89 16.46 1.65
CA TYR A 587 -21.03 17.36 1.80
C TYR A 587 -20.99 18.05 3.17
N ILE A 588 -20.87 19.38 3.18
CA ILE A 588 -20.80 20.17 4.40
C ILE A 588 -21.92 21.22 4.43
N THR A 589 -22.63 21.34 5.55
CA THR A 589 -23.70 22.35 5.76
C THR A 589 -23.48 23.15 7.05
N GLY A 590 -24.40 24.02 7.43
CA GLY A 590 -24.38 24.75 8.71
C GLY A 590 -23.91 26.21 8.59
N ASN A 591 -23.96 26.97 9.68
CA ASN A 591 -23.85 28.43 9.66
C ASN A 591 -22.85 29.02 10.66
N THR A 592 -22.07 28.19 11.35
CA THR A 592 -21.07 28.63 12.35
C THR A 592 -19.67 28.10 12.04
N GLY A 593 -18.65 28.88 12.42
CA GLY A 593 -17.23 28.51 12.31
C GLY A 593 -16.70 28.45 10.87
N THR A 594 -15.47 27.96 10.72
CA THR A 594 -14.83 27.79 9.40
C THR A 594 -14.94 26.35 8.95
N SER A 595 -15.25 26.14 7.67
CA SER A 595 -15.33 24.80 7.10
C SER A 595 -14.56 24.65 5.80
N ASN A 596 -13.93 23.51 5.60
CA ASN A 596 -13.14 23.22 4.40
C ASN A 596 -13.45 21.80 3.93
N GLY A 597 -13.63 21.60 2.63
CA GLY A 597 -13.71 20.26 2.06
C GLY A 597 -12.39 19.51 2.27
N ILE A 598 -11.32 20.04 1.70
CA ILE A 598 -9.95 19.57 1.92
C ILE A 598 -9.13 20.70 2.53
N TYR A 599 -8.48 20.42 3.65
CA TYR A 599 -7.55 21.33 4.32
C TYR A 599 -6.14 20.76 4.31
N LEU A 600 -5.22 21.46 3.66
CA LEU A 600 -3.79 21.19 3.63
C LEU A 600 -3.09 22.26 4.45
N TYR A 601 -2.50 21.87 5.58
CA TYR A 601 -1.80 22.84 6.40
C TYR A 601 -0.38 23.11 5.90
N TYR A 602 0.38 22.05 5.56
CA TYR A 602 1.77 22.15 5.14
C TYR A 602 2.11 21.15 4.00
N PRO A 603 1.71 21.41 2.74
CA PRO A 603 2.13 20.61 1.60
C PRO A 603 3.66 20.66 1.40
N ASN A 604 4.27 19.53 1.04
CA ASN A 604 5.72 19.40 0.91
C ASN A 604 6.08 18.40 -0.21
N SER A 605 7.06 18.70 -1.06
CA SER A 605 7.46 17.81 -2.17
C SER A 605 8.05 16.47 -1.74
N ASN A 606 8.62 16.37 -0.54
CA ASN A 606 9.04 15.09 0.04
C ASN A 606 7.87 14.26 0.58
N TYR A 607 6.72 14.91 0.84
CA TYR A 607 5.51 14.29 1.38
C TYR A 607 4.28 14.76 0.58
N PRO A 608 4.20 14.39 -0.72
CA PRO A 608 3.19 14.95 -1.60
C PRO A 608 1.78 14.44 -1.28
N VAL A 609 0.80 15.32 -1.43
CA VAL A 609 -0.62 14.97 -1.45
C VAL A 609 -1.17 15.18 -2.86
N SER A 610 -1.90 14.20 -3.42
CA SER A 610 -2.72 14.42 -4.61
C SER A 610 -4.19 14.41 -4.25
N ALA A 611 -4.98 15.28 -4.88
CA ALA A 611 -6.43 15.25 -4.77
C ALA A 611 -7.04 15.25 -6.16
N THR A 612 -7.67 14.16 -6.59
CA THR A 612 -8.25 14.03 -7.94
C THR A 612 -9.62 13.39 -7.92
N ASN A 613 -10.46 13.68 -8.92
CA ASN A 613 -11.74 13.00 -9.08
C ASN A 613 -12.69 13.12 -7.86
N ASN A 614 -12.51 14.09 -6.97
CA ASN A 614 -13.36 14.25 -5.77
C ASN A 614 -14.59 15.11 -6.07
N ASN A 615 -15.72 14.80 -5.44
CA ASN A 615 -16.90 15.68 -5.46
C ASN A 615 -17.00 16.42 -4.12
N ILE A 616 -16.67 17.71 -4.12
CA ILE A 616 -16.62 18.55 -2.92
C ILE A 616 -17.75 19.58 -2.96
N VAL A 617 -18.71 19.43 -2.06
CA VAL A 617 -19.85 20.36 -1.93
C VAL A 617 -19.84 20.93 -0.51
N ASN A 618 -19.53 22.22 -0.39
CA ASN A 618 -19.57 22.96 0.89
C ASN A 618 -20.64 24.05 0.84
N LEU A 619 -21.82 23.75 1.39
CA LEU A 619 -22.96 24.65 1.52
C LEU A 619 -22.98 25.37 2.88
N SER A 620 -21.87 25.40 3.60
CA SER A 620 -21.78 26.15 4.84
C SER A 620 -21.91 27.65 4.58
N THR A 621 -22.67 28.36 5.41
CA THR A 621 -22.73 29.83 5.44
C THR A 621 -21.88 30.42 6.57
N GLY A 622 -20.96 29.63 7.15
CA GLY A 622 -20.07 30.05 8.21
C GLY A 622 -18.99 31.05 7.74
N THR A 623 -17.95 31.22 8.55
CA THR A 623 -16.86 32.15 8.28
C THR A 623 -15.86 31.54 7.28
N ASN A 624 -15.81 32.09 6.07
CA ASN A 624 -14.89 31.73 4.98
C ASN A 624 -14.84 30.22 4.67
N PRO A 625 -15.97 29.58 4.36
CA PRO A 625 -16.00 28.19 3.96
C PRO A 625 -15.34 28.02 2.60
N THR A 626 -14.56 26.94 2.41
CA THR A 626 -13.89 26.64 1.14
C THR A 626 -14.11 25.20 0.72
N ALA A 627 -13.96 24.90 -0.56
CA ALA A 627 -13.85 23.53 -1.04
C ALA A 627 -12.42 23.00 -0.81
N LEU A 628 -11.41 23.86 -1.03
CA LEU A 628 -10.00 23.56 -0.83
C LEU A 628 -9.31 24.72 -0.11
N LYS A 629 -8.57 24.42 0.96
CA LYS A 629 -7.72 25.36 1.67
C LYS A 629 -6.30 24.84 1.79
N ILE A 630 -5.34 25.63 1.35
CA ILE A 630 -3.91 25.38 1.43
C ILE A 630 -3.30 26.50 2.28
N TYR A 631 -2.85 26.18 3.49
CA TYR A 631 -2.47 27.22 4.45
C TYR A 631 -1.03 27.73 4.26
N TYR A 632 -0.03 26.84 4.29
CA TYR A 632 1.36 27.18 3.96
C TYR A 632 1.72 26.67 2.57
N ASP A 633 1.46 27.49 1.55
CA ASP A 633 1.91 27.19 0.19
C ASP A 633 3.39 27.57 0.02
N THR A 634 4.28 26.66 0.40
CA THR A 634 5.75 26.89 0.33
C THR A 634 6.42 26.17 -0.83
N ASP A 635 5.73 25.24 -1.50
CA ASP A 635 6.24 24.49 -2.66
C ASP A 635 5.05 23.91 -3.47
N GLU A 636 4.76 24.52 -4.63
CA GLU A 636 3.68 24.12 -5.55
C GLU A 636 3.81 22.66 -6.06
N ARG A 637 4.98 22.02 -5.86
CA ARG A 637 5.23 20.60 -6.19
C ARG A 637 4.79 19.64 -5.08
N GLY A 638 4.48 20.12 -3.88
CA GLY A 638 4.00 19.31 -2.76
C GLY A 638 2.53 18.89 -2.89
N PHE A 639 1.83 19.36 -3.91
CA PHE A 639 0.40 19.12 -4.11
C PHE A 639 0.01 19.03 -5.59
N THR A 640 -0.85 18.07 -5.95
CA THR A 640 -1.36 17.87 -7.33
C THR A 640 -2.87 17.72 -7.35
N THR A 641 -3.54 18.42 -8.26
CA THR A 641 -4.99 18.41 -8.41
C THR A 641 -5.46 18.42 -9.85
N ASP A 642 -6.50 17.62 -10.14
CA ASP A 642 -7.29 17.70 -11.36
C ASP A 642 -8.62 16.95 -11.23
N TYR A 643 -9.58 17.23 -12.12
CA TYR A 643 -10.87 16.56 -12.17
C TYR A 643 -11.64 16.57 -10.84
N ASN A 644 -11.53 17.62 -10.03
CA ASN A 644 -12.34 17.76 -8.81
C ASN A 644 -13.53 18.68 -9.06
N ASN A 645 -14.64 18.47 -8.36
CA ASN A 645 -15.70 19.46 -8.23
C ASN A 645 -15.49 20.29 -6.96
N TYR A 646 -15.36 21.61 -7.08
CA TYR A 646 -15.13 22.54 -5.98
C TYR A 646 -16.34 23.46 -5.76
N TYR A 647 -17.49 22.93 -5.35
CA TYR A 647 -18.67 23.76 -5.18
C TYR A 647 -18.78 24.35 -3.77
N THR A 648 -18.94 25.66 -3.71
CA THR A 648 -19.28 26.41 -2.49
C THR A 648 -20.40 27.41 -2.77
N ILE A 649 -21.18 27.77 -1.74
CA ILE A 649 -22.18 28.87 -1.84
C ILE A 649 -21.59 30.24 -1.45
N ASN A 650 -20.38 30.26 -0.89
CA ASN A 650 -19.68 31.46 -0.48
C ASN A 650 -18.77 31.95 -1.60
N PRO A 651 -18.51 33.26 -1.71
CA PRO A 651 -17.58 33.80 -2.70
C PRO A 651 -16.22 33.10 -2.75
N ILE A 652 -15.63 32.63 -1.63
CA ILE A 652 -14.31 31.98 -1.67
C ILE A 652 -14.47 30.48 -1.96
N ILE A 653 -13.93 30.02 -3.09
CA ILE A 653 -13.93 28.60 -3.46
C ILE A 653 -12.66 27.93 -2.94
N ILE A 654 -11.52 28.58 -3.17
CA ILE A 654 -10.19 28.08 -2.83
C ILE A 654 -9.44 29.19 -2.08
N ALA A 655 -8.74 28.82 -1.01
CA ALA A 655 -7.79 29.69 -0.33
C ALA A 655 -6.39 29.06 -0.40
N SER A 656 -5.38 29.84 -0.81
CA SER A 656 -3.97 29.40 -0.80
C SER A 656 -3.08 30.41 -0.08
N GLY A 657 -2.10 29.92 0.67
CA GLY A 657 -1.23 30.74 1.48
C GLY A 657 -1.96 31.43 2.65
N THR A 658 -1.29 32.43 3.23
CA THR A 658 -1.81 33.15 4.42
C THR A 658 -2.87 34.20 4.07
N SER A 659 -2.97 34.61 2.79
CA SER A 659 -3.82 35.74 2.39
C SER A 659 -4.51 35.60 1.01
N ALA A 660 -4.17 34.61 0.17
CA ALA A 660 -4.75 34.53 -1.18
C ALA A 660 -6.09 33.77 -1.17
N SER A 661 -7.08 34.36 -1.84
CA SER A 661 -8.44 33.81 -1.96
C SER A 661 -8.87 33.87 -3.43
N TYR A 662 -9.42 32.77 -3.93
CA TYR A 662 -9.87 32.61 -5.31
C TYR A 662 -11.38 32.41 -5.32
N TYR A 663 -12.06 33.28 -6.06
CA TYR A 663 -13.51 33.39 -6.06
C TYR A 663 -14.17 32.63 -7.21
N THR A 664 -13.38 32.25 -8.20
CA THR A 664 -13.82 31.43 -9.34
C THR A 664 -12.78 30.36 -9.63
N LEU A 665 -13.21 29.25 -10.21
CA LEU A 665 -12.29 28.19 -10.63
C LEU A 665 -11.29 28.71 -11.68
N SER A 666 -11.71 29.60 -12.58
CA SER A 666 -10.83 30.21 -13.58
C SER A 666 -9.68 31.01 -12.95
N GLN A 667 -9.95 31.76 -11.87
CA GLN A 667 -8.87 32.46 -11.13
C GLN A 667 -7.85 31.49 -10.55
N TRP A 668 -8.30 30.36 -10.00
CA TRP A 668 -7.42 29.32 -9.48
C TRP A 668 -6.61 28.62 -10.57
N GLN A 669 -7.24 28.27 -11.69
CA GLN A 669 -6.58 27.64 -12.84
C GLN A 669 -5.49 28.55 -13.42
N ASN A 670 -5.78 29.84 -13.60
CA ASN A 670 -4.81 30.81 -14.11
C ASN A 670 -3.63 31.03 -13.15
N PHE A 671 -3.86 30.95 -11.84
CA PHE A 671 -2.82 31.12 -10.84
C PHE A 671 -1.94 29.87 -10.71
N SER A 672 -2.56 28.70 -10.55
CA SER A 672 -1.86 27.46 -10.18
C SER A 672 -1.36 26.65 -11.38
N GLY A 673 -1.96 26.84 -12.57
CA GLY A 673 -1.77 25.95 -13.72
C GLY A 673 -2.30 24.52 -13.51
N LYS A 674 -3.05 24.27 -12.43
CA LYS A 674 -3.64 22.97 -12.07
C LYS A 674 -5.14 22.97 -12.34
N ASP A 675 -5.80 21.83 -12.10
CA ASP A 675 -7.26 21.72 -12.16
C ASP A 675 -7.88 22.07 -13.53
N ALA A 676 -7.16 21.80 -14.62
CA ALA A 676 -7.60 22.11 -15.99
C ALA A 676 -8.94 21.45 -16.35
N ASN A 677 -9.21 20.27 -15.78
CA ASN A 677 -10.43 19.50 -16.04
C ASN A 677 -11.40 19.48 -14.84
N SER A 678 -11.14 20.32 -13.83
CA SER A 678 -12.00 20.44 -12.65
C SER A 678 -13.28 21.24 -12.95
N SER A 679 -14.27 21.08 -12.08
CA SER A 679 -15.60 21.69 -12.18
C SER A 679 -15.94 22.52 -10.94
N ASN A 680 -16.91 23.43 -11.08
CA ASN A 680 -17.52 24.15 -9.97
C ASN A 680 -19.04 24.22 -10.19
N ILE A 681 -19.72 23.11 -9.91
CA ILE A 681 -21.17 22.99 -10.05
C ILE A 681 -21.80 22.35 -8.83
N LEU A 682 -23.02 22.74 -8.48
CA LEU A 682 -23.83 22.01 -7.52
C LEU A 682 -24.42 20.79 -8.24
N PRO A 683 -23.96 19.56 -7.95
CA PRO A 683 -24.57 18.40 -8.57
C PRO A 683 -25.99 18.18 -8.05
N THR A 684 -26.81 17.54 -8.87
CA THR A 684 -28.14 17.09 -8.46
C THR A 684 -28.00 15.80 -7.69
N PHE A 685 -28.15 15.86 -6.36
CA PHE A 685 -28.14 14.66 -5.53
C PHE A 685 -29.42 13.84 -5.70
N ILE A 686 -29.30 12.51 -5.73
CA ILE A 686 -30.46 11.61 -5.80
C ILE A 686 -31.24 11.66 -4.47
N ASN A 687 -30.56 11.42 -3.34
CA ASN A 687 -31.14 11.51 -2.00
C ASN A 687 -30.06 11.62 -0.90
N THR A 688 -29.78 12.85 -0.45
CA THR A 688 -28.75 13.15 0.56
C THR A 688 -29.03 12.57 1.96
N SER A 689 -30.25 12.07 2.23
CA SER A 689 -30.55 11.37 3.49
C SER A 689 -30.04 9.93 3.50
N VAL A 690 -29.75 9.35 2.33
CA VAL A 690 -29.23 7.99 2.19
C VAL A 690 -27.74 8.00 1.92
N ASP A 691 -27.28 8.77 0.94
CA ASP A 691 -25.89 8.86 0.50
C ASP A 691 -25.66 10.09 -0.42
N LEU A 692 -24.42 10.28 -0.90
CA LEU A 692 -24.01 11.38 -1.77
C LEU A 692 -23.95 10.99 -3.25
N ARG A 693 -24.77 10.04 -3.72
CA ARG A 693 -24.94 9.81 -5.16
C ARG A 693 -25.59 11.01 -5.84
N ILE A 694 -25.10 11.29 -7.04
CA ILE A 694 -25.54 12.39 -7.90
C ILE A 694 -26.25 11.85 -9.13
N ASP A 695 -26.86 12.71 -9.94
CA ASP A 695 -27.26 12.38 -11.30
C ASP A 695 -26.05 11.81 -12.06
N GLY A 696 -26.19 10.61 -12.61
CA GLY A 696 -25.10 9.87 -13.25
C GLY A 696 -24.53 10.57 -14.47
N THR A 697 -25.26 11.51 -15.09
CA THR A 697 -24.79 12.29 -16.25
C THR A 697 -23.88 13.46 -15.88
N GLN A 698 -23.74 13.78 -14.58
CA GLN A 698 -22.97 14.92 -14.11
C GLN A 698 -21.58 14.53 -13.59
N LEU A 699 -20.68 15.53 -13.58
CA LEU A 699 -19.32 15.41 -13.03
C LEU A 699 -18.57 14.20 -13.60
N LEU A 700 -18.62 14.02 -14.91
CA LEU A 700 -17.93 12.92 -15.58
C LEU A 700 -16.42 13.14 -15.58
N CYS A 701 -15.65 12.08 -15.34
CA CYS A 701 -14.19 12.06 -15.40
C CYS A 701 -13.66 10.71 -15.88
N PRO A 702 -12.41 10.62 -16.35
CA PRO A 702 -11.77 9.36 -16.67
C PRO A 702 -11.57 8.46 -15.45
N ILE A 703 -11.57 7.15 -15.67
CA ILE A 703 -11.22 6.16 -14.65
C ILE A 703 -9.77 6.36 -14.15
N THR A 704 -9.57 6.17 -12.85
CA THR A 704 -8.23 6.06 -12.25
C THR A 704 -7.82 4.59 -12.17
N GLU A 705 -6.65 4.21 -12.70
CA GLU A 705 -6.17 2.81 -12.78
C GLU A 705 -6.27 2.03 -11.45
N ASN A 706 -6.10 2.71 -10.31
CA ASN A 706 -6.09 2.11 -8.97
C ASN A 706 -7.44 2.22 -8.21
N VAL A 707 -8.52 2.67 -8.88
CA VAL A 707 -9.87 2.82 -8.30
C VAL A 707 -10.91 2.18 -9.22
N LEU A 708 -10.84 0.86 -9.37
CA LEU A 708 -11.68 0.12 -10.32
C LEU A 708 -13.14 -0.06 -9.87
N TYR A 709 -13.43 0.17 -8.60
CA TYR A 709 -14.76 0.00 -8.01
C TYR A 709 -15.14 1.22 -7.20
N ASP A 710 -16.44 1.53 -7.14
CA ASP A 710 -16.98 2.59 -6.29
C ASP A 710 -17.25 2.09 -4.85
N ARG A 711 -17.87 2.93 -4.01
CA ARG A 711 -18.21 2.60 -2.63
C ARG A 711 -19.17 1.40 -2.48
N TYR A 712 -20.02 1.12 -3.46
CA TYR A 712 -20.92 -0.03 -3.46
C TYR A 712 -20.34 -1.27 -4.13
N GLY A 713 -19.09 -1.20 -4.60
CA GLY A 713 -18.47 -2.29 -5.35
C GLY A 713 -18.94 -2.35 -6.81
N ILE A 714 -19.55 -1.28 -7.34
CA ILE A 714 -19.88 -1.17 -8.76
C ILE A 714 -18.59 -0.89 -9.53
N LYS A 715 -18.32 -1.70 -10.56
CA LYS A 715 -17.14 -1.52 -11.42
C LYS A 715 -17.23 -0.21 -12.18
N ARG A 716 -16.21 0.64 -12.09
CA ARG A 716 -16.11 1.88 -12.86
C ARG A 716 -15.81 1.56 -14.33
N LYS A 717 -16.43 2.33 -15.23
CA LYS A 717 -16.16 2.33 -16.68
C LYS A 717 -15.08 3.37 -17.02
N ALA A 718 -14.60 3.39 -18.28
CA ALA A 718 -13.60 4.34 -18.76
C ALA A 718 -13.96 5.80 -18.47
N ILE A 719 -15.26 6.12 -18.57
CA ILE A 719 -15.85 7.36 -18.05
C ILE A 719 -16.65 7.01 -16.79
N THR A 720 -16.43 7.76 -15.72
CA THR A 720 -17.08 7.57 -14.41
C THR A 720 -17.45 8.93 -13.81
N ASN A 721 -18.01 8.94 -12.60
CA ASN A 721 -18.35 10.18 -11.90
C ASN A 721 -17.23 10.56 -10.91
N MET A 722 -16.97 11.86 -10.78
CA MET A 722 -16.24 12.41 -9.64
C MET A 722 -16.99 12.08 -8.35
N GLY A 723 -16.24 11.71 -7.31
CA GLY A 723 -16.79 11.28 -6.02
C GLY A 723 -16.83 9.76 -5.82
N ALA A 724 -17.40 9.37 -4.69
CA ALA A 724 -17.34 8.01 -4.15
C ALA A 724 -18.19 6.97 -4.88
N TYR A 725 -19.07 7.41 -5.77
CA TYR A 725 -20.05 6.56 -6.44
C TYR A 725 -19.86 6.58 -7.95
N HIS A 726 -20.25 5.49 -8.60
CA HIS A 726 -20.37 5.40 -10.03
C HIS A 726 -21.78 4.98 -10.40
N ASN A 727 -22.48 5.86 -11.11
CA ASN A 727 -23.83 5.60 -11.61
C ASN A 727 -24.06 6.20 -13.00
N TYR A 728 -23.02 6.67 -13.68
CA TYR A 728 -23.07 6.99 -15.09
C TYR A 728 -23.40 5.74 -15.92
N VAL A 729 -24.48 5.83 -16.67
CA VAL A 729 -24.88 4.83 -17.65
C VAL A 729 -24.78 5.51 -19.02
N PRO A 730 -23.65 5.33 -19.75
CA PRO A 730 -23.56 5.76 -21.15
C PRO A 730 -24.62 5.05 -22.00
N VAL A 731 -25.04 5.71 -23.08
CA VAL A 731 -25.88 5.09 -24.10
C VAL A 731 -25.06 4.07 -24.92
N ALA A 732 -25.75 3.19 -25.66
CA ALA A 732 -25.08 2.27 -26.57
C ALA A 732 -24.83 2.96 -27.91
N PHE A 733 -23.80 2.52 -28.66
CA PHE A 733 -23.57 2.99 -30.03
C PHE A 733 -23.55 4.52 -30.17
N ASP A 734 -22.64 5.19 -29.45
CA ASP A 734 -22.47 6.65 -29.47
C ASP A 734 -21.01 6.97 -29.83
N ILE A 735 -20.82 7.63 -30.97
CA ILE A 735 -19.52 8.03 -31.49
C ILE A 735 -19.50 9.51 -31.88
N THR A 736 -18.40 10.19 -31.57
CA THR A 736 -18.23 11.61 -31.93
C THR A 736 -16.92 11.83 -32.69
N PRO A 737 -16.90 12.66 -33.74
CA PRO A 737 -15.66 13.15 -34.32
C PRO A 737 -14.90 13.98 -33.28
N GLN A 738 -13.67 13.59 -32.95
CA GLN A 738 -12.92 14.21 -31.86
C GLN A 738 -12.01 15.36 -32.34
N THR A 739 -11.17 15.11 -33.35
CA THR A 739 -10.15 16.06 -33.78
C THR A 739 -9.99 16.05 -35.29
N ILE A 740 -9.83 17.23 -35.89
CA ILE A 740 -9.40 17.39 -37.29
C ILE A 740 -7.88 17.56 -37.29
N ILE A 741 -7.16 16.58 -37.85
CA ILE A 741 -5.70 16.59 -37.98
C ILE A 741 -5.28 17.35 -39.24
N SER A 742 -6.04 17.16 -40.33
CA SER A 742 -5.86 17.89 -41.59
C SER A 742 -7.22 18.06 -42.27
N PRO A 743 -7.54 19.24 -42.83
CA PRO A 743 -6.69 20.42 -43.00
C PRO A 743 -6.34 21.13 -41.70
N THR A 744 -5.19 21.79 -41.68
CA THR A 744 -4.83 22.80 -40.66
C THR A 744 -5.53 24.12 -40.94
N ALA A 745 -5.41 25.09 -40.03
CA ALA A 745 -6.00 26.42 -40.18
C ALA A 745 -5.55 27.13 -41.48
N ASP A 746 -4.34 26.86 -41.94
CA ASP A 746 -3.78 27.36 -43.19
C ASP A 746 -3.20 26.20 -44.00
N VAL A 747 -3.42 26.23 -45.31
CA VAL A 747 -2.97 25.21 -46.27
C VAL A 747 -2.56 25.88 -47.58
N SER A 748 -1.69 25.23 -48.35
CA SER A 748 -1.32 25.72 -49.68
C SER A 748 -2.42 25.41 -50.70
N ASN A 749 -2.85 26.41 -51.45
CA ASN A 749 -3.74 26.26 -52.59
C ASN A 749 -3.02 25.50 -53.71
N TYR A 750 -3.80 24.85 -54.58
CA TYR A 750 -3.32 24.02 -55.70
C TYR A 750 -2.54 22.76 -55.30
N ILE A 751 -2.37 22.50 -54.01
CA ILE A 751 -1.81 21.24 -53.50
C ILE A 751 -2.96 20.41 -52.94
N SER A 752 -2.98 19.14 -53.34
CA SER A 752 -3.87 18.14 -52.78
C SER A 752 -3.43 17.82 -51.35
N ILE A 753 -4.23 18.18 -50.36
CA ILE A 753 -3.96 17.94 -48.94
C ILE A 753 -4.71 16.69 -48.45
N PRO A 754 -4.17 15.95 -47.46
CA PRO A 754 -4.90 14.86 -46.85
C PRO A 754 -6.05 15.40 -45.98
N VAL A 755 -7.16 14.68 -45.93
CA VAL A 755 -8.29 14.96 -45.04
C VAL A 755 -8.30 13.89 -43.96
N ILE A 756 -7.94 14.28 -42.72
CA ILE A 756 -7.68 13.34 -41.63
C ILE A 756 -8.41 13.80 -40.36
N ILE A 757 -9.19 12.90 -39.75
CA ILE A 757 -9.82 13.12 -38.45
C ILE A 757 -9.57 11.94 -37.49
N THR A 758 -9.88 12.11 -36.21
CA THR A 758 -10.07 11.03 -35.25
C THR A 758 -11.52 10.99 -34.77
N VAL A 759 -12.00 9.80 -34.38
CA VAL A 759 -13.36 9.58 -33.85
C VAL A 759 -13.24 8.90 -32.49
N MET A 760 -14.00 9.36 -31.50
CA MET A 760 -14.05 8.81 -30.14
C MET A 760 -15.32 7.99 -29.94
N ASN A 761 -15.22 6.86 -29.27
CA ASN A 761 -16.39 6.11 -28.78
C ASN A 761 -16.81 6.63 -27.40
N LYS A 762 -18.00 7.23 -27.30
CA LYS A 762 -18.59 7.69 -26.04
C LYS A 762 -19.61 6.70 -25.46
N GLY A 763 -20.11 5.79 -26.30
CA GLY A 763 -21.03 4.74 -25.91
C GLY A 763 -20.35 3.55 -25.21
N ASP A 764 -21.17 2.68 -24.60
CA ASP A 764 -20.66 1.47 -23.94
C ASP A 764 -20.29 0.32 -24.88
N SER A 765 -20.72 0.40 -26.13
CA SER A 765 -20.55 -0.66 -27.11
C SER A 765 -19.22 -0.45 -27.86
N ALA A 766 -18.37 -1.47 -27.91
CA ALA A 766 -17.11 -1.38 -28.67
C ALA A 766 -17.40 -1.21 -30.17
N ILE A 767 -16.79 -0.20 -30.80
CA ILE A 767 -17.11 0.18 -32.19
C ILE A 767 -16.05 -0.35 -33.16
N THR A 768 -16.50 -1.08 -34.17
CA THR A 768 -15.66 -1.73 -35.19
C THR A 768 -15.93 -1.22 -36.59
N SER A 769 -17.05 -0.52 -36.81
CA SER A 769 -17.38 0.16 -38.06
C SER A 769 -18.24 1.40 -37.83
N PHE A 770 -18.17 2.38 -38.73
CA PHE A 770 -19.07 3.53 -38.80
C PHE A 770 -18.85 4.30 -40.10
N ASP A 771 -19.74 5.25 -40.39
CA ASP A 771 -19.67 6.13 -41.56
C ASP A 771 -19.21 7.53 -41.16
N ILE A 772 -18.32 8.12 -41.96
CA ILE A 772 -17.93 9.52 -41.88
C ILE A 772 -18.47 10.24 -43.11
N HIS A 773 -19.38 11.16 -42.88
CA HIS A 773 -19.88 12.10 -43.87
C HIS A 773 -19.09 13.39 -43.77
N TRP A 774 -18.81 14.01 -44.91
CA TRP A 774 -18.07 15.26 -44.91
C TRP A 774 -18.45 16.13 -46.10
N SER A 775 -18.30 17.44 -45.92
CA SER A 775 -18.60 18.45 -46.94
C SER A 775 -17.53 19.53 -46.94
N VAL A 776 -17.25 20.10 -48.11
CA VAL A 776 -16.40 21.29 -48.24
C VAL A 776 -17.22 22.42 -48.86
N ASN A 777 -17.28 23.57 -48.19
CA ASN A 777 -18.08 24.73 -48.61
C ASN A 777 -19.55 24.35 -48.90
N ASP A 778 -20.15 23.56 -47.99
CA ASP A 778 -21.51 23.03 -48.09
C ASP A 778 -21.77 22.11 -49.30
N VAL A 779 -20.71 21.66 -49.99
CA VAL A 779 -20.77 20.63 -51.03
C VAL A 779 -20.39 19.28 -50.42
N ASP A 780 -21.38 18.40 -50.31
CA ASP A 780 -21.20 17.04 -49.81
C ASP A 780 -20.18 16.26 -50.65
N GLN A 781 -19.37 15.48 -49.96
CA GLN A 781 -18.36 14.59 -50.54
C GLN A 781 -18.77 13.13 -50.30
N THR A 782 -18.08 12.19 -50.96
CA THR A 782 -18.35 10.76 -50.79
C THR A 782 -18.14 10.34 -49.34
N THR A 783 -19.16 9.70 -48.76
CA THR A 783 -19.11 9.09 -47.42
C THR A 783 -17.97 8.08 -47.35
N TYR A 784 -17.21 8.13 -46.26
CA TYR A 784 -16.15 7.17 -45.97
C TYR A 784 -16.66 6.14 -44.98
N HIS A 785 -16.61 4.87 -45.36
CA HIS A 785 -17.00 3.74 -44.51
C HIS A 785 -15.76 3.24 -43.76
N TRP A 786 -15.68 3.54 -42.46
CA TRP A 786 -14.57 3.10 -41.62
C TRP A 786 -14.83 1.69 -41.07
N THR A 787 -13.81 0.85 -41.07
CA THR A 787 -13.75 -0.41 -40.34
C THR A 787 -12.38 -0.59 -39.72
N GLY A 788 -12.28 -1.11 -38.50
CA GLY A 788 -11.00 -1.27 -37.83
C GLY A 788 -11.03 -2.12 -36.56
N ALA A 789 -9.95 -2.05 -35.79
CA ALA A 789 -9.89 -2.65 -34.47
C ALA A 789 -10.94 -2.00 -33.54
N PRO A 790 -11.49 -2.74 -32.56
CA PRO A 790 -12.50 -2.20 -31.66
C PRO A 790 -12.03 -0.92 -30.95
N ILE A 791 -12.77 0.16 -31.11
CA ILE A 791 -12.64 1.38 -30.32
C ILE A 791 -13.49 1.18 -29.07
N GLU A 792 -12.83 0.88 -27.95
CA GLU A 792 -13.47 0.74 -26.65
C GLU A 792 -14.00 2.09 -26.14
N MET A 793 -14.96 2.04 -25.22
CA MET A 793 -15.52 3.25 -24.58
C MET A 793 -14.40 4.17 -24.05
N GLY A 794 -14.50 5.45 -24.37
CA GLY A 794 -13.55 6.50 -23.96
C GLY A 794 -12.27 6.56 -24.80
N ASN A 795 -12.05 5.62 -25.73
CA ASN A 795 -10.90 5.66 -26.63
C ASN A 795 -11.25 6.33 -27.95
N SER A 796 -10.20 6.71 -28.67
CA SER A 796 -10.28 7.27 -30.02
C SER A 796 -9.65 6.35 -31.05
N SER A 797 -10.12 6.47 -32.29
CA SER A 797 -9.49 5.86 -33.45
C SER A 797 -8.05 6.37 -33.61
N SER A 798 -7.21 5.58 -34.26
CA SER A 798 -6.03 6.14 -34.93
C SER A 798 -6.45 7.17 -35.98
N PRO A 799 -5.57 8.10 -36.40
CA PRO A 799 -5.87 9.06 -37.47
C PRO A 799 -6.44 8.37 -38.73
N ILE A 800 -7.64 8.79 -39.15
CA ILE A 800 -8.37 8.21 -40.29
C ILE A 800 -8.16 9.12 -41.49
N LEU A 801 -7.41 8.66 -42.49
CA LEU A 801 -7.33 9.32 -43.79
C LEU A 801 -8.60 9.04 -44.60
N ILE A 802 -9.46 10.06 -44.72
CA ILE A 802 -10.76 9.99 -45.40
C ILE A 802 -10.58 10.14 -46.91
N SER A 803 -9.80 11.14 -47.33
CA SER A 803 -9.57 11.47 -48.74
C SER A 803 -8.37 12.41 -48.89
N TYR A 804 -8.11 12.83 -50.13
CA TYR A 804 -7.35 14.02 -50.43
C TYR A 804 -8.24 15.06 -51.10
N TYR A 805 -8.01 16.35 -50.81
CA TYR A 805 -8.79 17.45 -51.37
C TYR A 805 -7.86 18.57 -51.82
N THR A 806 -8.17 19.25 -52.93
CA THR A 806 -7.46 20.46 -53.36
C THR A 806 -8.32 21.68 -52.98
N PRO A 807 -7.93 22.44 -51.95
CA PRO A 807 -8.67 23.62 -51.52
C PRO A 807 -8.76 24.67 -52.62
N VAL A 808 -9.88 25.41 -52.69
CA VAL A 808 -9.98 26.59 -53.57
C VAL A 808 -9.32 27.78 -52.90
N LEU A 809 -8.82 28.75 -53.67
CA LEU A 809 -8.24 29.98 -53.13
C LEU A 809 -9.17 30.63 -52.09
N GLY A 810 -8.61 31.02 -50.94
CA GLY A 810 -9.37 31.66 -49.87
C GLY A 810 -9.92 30.67 -48.85
N TYR A 811 -11.02 31.02 -48.19
CA TYR A 811 -11.57 30.18 -47.11
C TYR A 811 -12.30 28.94 -47.64
N ASN A 812 -11.99 27.81 -47.02
CA ASN A 812 -12.63 26.52 -47.23
C ASN A 812 -13.19 26.03 -45.89
N THR A 813 -14.49 25.79 -45.81
CA THR A 813 -15.12 25.25 -44.60
C THR A 813 -15.29 23.74 -44.77
N PHE A 814 -14.57 22.98 -43.95
CA PHE A 814 -14.70 21.53 -43.86
C PHE A 814 -15.62 21.19 -42.69
N LYS A 815 -16.60 20.34 -42.94
CA LYS A 815 -17.52 19.82 -41.92
C LYS A 815 -17.53 18.30 -42.01
N PHE A 816 -17.50 17.63 -40.86
CA PHE A 816 -17.52 16.19 -40.73
C PHE A 816 -18.63 15.79 -39.78
N TYR A 817 -19.35 14.71 -40.08
CA TYR A 817 -20.20 14.06 -39.09
C TYR A 817 -20.16 12.53 -39.18
N THR A 818 -20.36 11.87 -38.04
CA THR A 818 -20.38 10.40 -37.94
C THR A 818 -21.79 9.83 -37.96
N SER A 819 -21.94 8.56 -38.36
CA SER A 819 -23.20 7.83 -38.25
C SER A 819 -22.97 6.32 -38.33
N LEU A 820 -24.04 5.55 -38.07
CA LEU A 820 -24.06 4.09 -38.22
C LEU A 820 -22.97 3.30 -37.43
N PRO A 821 -22.68 3.62 -36.15
CA PRO A 821 -21.80 2.79 -35.32
C PRO A 821 -22.24 1.32 -35.30
N ASN A 822 -21.37 0.43 -35.78
CA ASN A 822 -21.65 -1.01 -35.98
C ASN A 822 -22.94 -1.30 -36.78
N GLY A 823 -23.37 -0.39 -37.65
CA GLY A 823 -24.62 -0.51 -38.42
C GLY A 823 -25.89 -0.15 -37.63
N HIS A 824 -25.76 0.36 -36.41
CA HIS A 824 -26.87 0.88 -35.60
C HIS A 824 -26.94 2.40 -35.67
N ASN A 825 -28.13 2.99 -35.45
CA ASN A 825 -28.23 4.45 -35.33
C ASN A 825 -27.41 4.93 -34.13
N ASP A 826 -26.74 6.07 -34.32
CA ASP A 826 -26.10 6.77 -33.21
C ASP A 826 -27.17 7.20 -32.19
N GLN A 827 -26.95 6.91 -30.91
CA GLN A 827 -27.91 7.22 -29.85
C GLN A 827 -27.80 8.64 -29.29
N MET A 828 -26.74 9.39 -29.63
CA MET A 828 -26.54 10.79 -29.24
C MET A 828 -26.18 11.67 -30.45
N PRO A 829 -27.03 11.78 -31.48
CA PRO A 829 -26.68 12.47 -32.72
C PRO A 829 -26.38 13.97 -32.60
N SER A 830 -26.61 14.57 -31.43
CA SER A 830 -26.34 15.99 -31.17
C SER A 830 -24.86 16.36 -31.13
N ASP A 831 -23.95 15.40 -30.89
CA ASP A 831 -22.51 15.65 -30.85
C ASP A 831 -21.73 14.97 -31.99
N ASP A 832 -22.42 14.59 -33.05
CA ASP A 832 -21.82 13.89 -34.19
C ASP A 832 -21.07 14.81 -35.16
N THR A 833 -20.99 16.12 -34.94
CA THR A 833 -20.47 17.08 -35.95
C THR A 833 -19.28 17.89 -35.46
N ILE A 834 -18.22 17.95 -36.28
CA ILE A 834 -17.08 18.87 -36.11
C ILE A 834 -16.81 19.64 -37.41
N SER A 835 -16.24 20.84 -37.31
CA SER A 835 -15.89 21.65 -38.48
C SER A 835 -14.62 22.48 -38.27
N ILE A 836 -13.91 22.75 -39.36
CA ILE A 836 -12.81 23.71 -39.41
C ILE A 836 -12.97 24.64 -40.62
N ARG A 837 -12.63 25.91 -40.44
CA ARG A 837 -12.48 26.87 -41.55
C ARG A 837 -10.99 27.03 -41.83
N SER A 838 -10.54 26.49 -42.96
CA SER A 838 -9.15 26.51 -43.40
C SER A 838 -8.94 27.56 -44.49
N PHE A 839 -7.87 28.34 -44.44
CA PHE A 839 -7.53 29.31 -45.48
C PHE A 839 -6.49 28.72 -46.44
N ALA A 840 -6.84 28.66 -47.71
CA ALA A 840 -5.96 28.19 -48.77
C ALA A 840 -5.24 29.36 -49.42
N CYS A 841 -3.93 29.42 -49.19
CA CYS A 841 -3.08 30.45 -49.76
C CYS A 841 -2.69 30.12 -51.21
N GLY A 842 -2.92 31.05 -52.14
CA GLY A 842 -2.51 30.94 -53.55
C GLY A 842 -1.01 30.84 -53.76
N TYR A 843 -0.30 31.90 -53.37
CA TYR A 843 1.14 32.12 -53.58
C TYR A 843 1.60 33.22 -52.63
N GLU A 844 2.90 33.26 -52.33
CA GLU A 844 3.53 34.37 -51.61
C GLU A 844 3.20 35.70 -52.31
N LEU A 845 2.88 36.73 -51.53
CA LEU A 845 2.41 38.00 -52.08
C LEU A 845 3.58 38.81 -52.65
N SER A 846 3.41 39.30 -53.87
CA SER A 846 4.32 40.24 -54.53
C SER A 846 3.52 41.14 -55.47
N GLY A 847 3.82 42.45 -55.49
CA GLY A 847 3.17 43.43 -56.34
C GLY A 847 1.96 44.15 -55.73
N LEU A 848 1.08 44.66 -56.59
CA LEU A 848 -0.08 45.47 -56.19
C LEU A 848 -1.34 44.60 -56.11
N TYR A 849 -2.09 44.74 -55.02
CA TYR A 849 -3.37 44.08 -54.77
C TYR A 849 -4.43 45.12 -54.41
N THR A 850 -5.60 45.03 -55.03
CA THR A 850 -6.77 45.85 -54.70
C THR A 850 -7.55 45.23 -53.54
N VAL A 851 -8.06 46.06 -52.62
CA VAL A 851 -8.80 45.61 -51.44
C VAL A 851 -10.16 46.32 -51.35
N GLY A 852 -11.23 45.56 -51.16
CA GLY A 852 -12.58 46.06 -50.93
C GLY A 852 -13.44 46.14 -52.20
N GLY A 853 -14.50 45.33 -52.24
CA GLY A 853 -15.47 45.29 -53.36
C GLY A 853 -15.42 43.97 -54.14
N LYS A 854 -16.48 43.69 -54.91
CA LYS A 854 -16.73 42.37 -55.53
C LYS A 854 -15.69 41.92 -56.57
N ASN A 855 -14.91 42.86 -57.13
CA ASN A 855 -13.90 42.60 -58.16
C ASN A 855 -12.47 42.94 -57.68
N ALA A 856 -12.28 43.18 -56.38
CA ALA A 856 -10.95 43.43 -55.82
C ALA A 856 -10.19 42.10 -55.61
N ASP A 857 -8.85 42.16 -55.59
CA ASP A 857 -8.01 40.99 -55.34
C ASP A 857 -8.30 40.39 -53.94
N PHE A 858 -8.65 41.25 -52.98
CA PHE A 858 -9.23 40.86 -51.70
C PHE A 858 -10.56 41.59 -51.48
N ASP A 859 -11.62 40.83 -51.21
CA ASP A 859 -12.97 41.35 -50.96
C ASP A 859 -13.07 42.26 -49.72
N SER A 860 -12.20 42.02 -48.74
CA SER A 860 -12.10 42.75 -47.48
C SER A 860 -10.65 42.91 -47.02
N LEU A 861 -10.43 43.89 -46.14
CA LEU A 861 -9.13 44.09 -45.52
C LEU A 861 -8.76 42.95 -44.56
N SER A 862 -9.75 42.28 -43.95
CA SER A 862 -9.52 41.05 -43.19
C SER A 862 -8.94 39.91 -44.03
N THR A 863 -9.48 39.67 -45.24
CA THR A 863 -8.96 38.64 -46.16
C THR A 863 -7.56 38.98 -46.65
N ALA A 864 -7.29 40.27 -46.92
CA ALA A 864 -5.96 40.75 -47.31
C ALA A 864 -4.91 40.51 -46.22
N LEU A 865 -5.24 40.88 -44.97
CA LEU A 865 -4.36 40.66 -43.81
C LEU A 865 -4.16 39.16 -43.55
N ARG A 866 -5.22 38.34 -43.63
CA ARG A 866 -5.08 36.88 -43.47
C ARG A 866 -4.17 36.28 -44.54
N SER A 867 -4.29 36.74 -45.79
CA SER A 867 -3.42 36.30 -46.88
C SER A 867 -1.98 36.70 -46.63
N LEU A 868 -1.73 37.92 -46.14
CA LEU A 868 -0.39 38.36 -45.75
C LEU A 868 0.25 37.43 -44.71
N TYR A 869 -0.53 36.98 -43.72
CA TYR A 869 -0.06 36.05 -42.70
C TYR A 869 0.14 34.63 -43.20
N ALA A 870 -0.83 34.10 -43.94
CA ALA A 870 -0.87 32.71 -44.35
C ALA A 870 0.05 32.44 -45.55
N CYS A 871 0.23 33.43 -46.42
CA CYS A 871 1.01 33.30 -47.65
C CYS A 871 2.45 33.75 -47.53
N GLY A 872 2.78 34.71 -46.67
CA GLY A 872 4.09 35.35 -46.70
C GLY A 872 4.29 36.23 -47.95
N LEU A 873 5.55 36.64 -48.18
CA LEU A 873 5.93 37.62 -49.21
C LEU A 873 7.05 37.09 -50.13
N ASP A 874 6.88 37.29 -51.44
CA ASP A 874 7.89 37.05 -52.49
C ASP A 874 8.33 38.37 -53.16
N GLY A 875 8.01 39.51 -52.54
CA GLY A 875 8.37 40.83 -53.03
C GLY A 875 7.68 41.96 -52.28
N ASN A 876 7.88 43.19 -52.74
CA ASN A 876 7.17 44.35 -52.20
C ASN A 876 5.67 44.23 -52.50
N VAL A 877 4.84 44.48 -51.51
CA VAL A 877 3.37 44.40 -51.62
C VAL A 877 2.74 45.76 -51.41
N ILE A 878 1.77 46.10 -52.26
CA ILE A 878 0.94 47.30 -52.12
C ILE A 878 -0.53 46.88 -52.07
N PHE A 879 -1.16 47.02 -50.91
CA PHE A 879 -2.61 46.93 -50.75
C PHE A 879 -3.25 48.28 -51.08
N ASN A 880 -3.90 48.35 -52.24
CA ASN A 880 -4.59 49.50 -52.78
C ASN A 880 -6.10 49.43 -52.43
N ILE A 881 -6.49 50.12 -51.37
CA ILE A 881 -7.81 50.00 -50.74
C ILE A 881 -8.81 50.89 -51.47
N ASN A 882 -9.89 50.31 -51.98
CA ASN A 882 -10.95 51.05 -52.67
C ASN A 882 -11.74 51.93 -51.70
N SER A 883 -12.29 53.03 -52.19
CA SER A 883 -13.02 53.98 -51.36
C SER A 883 -14.19 53.32 -50.61
N GLY A 884 -14.32 53.62 -49.32
CA GLY A 884 -15.40 53.06 -48.49
C GLY A 884 -15.08 53.09 -46.99
N THR A 885 -16.06 52.65 -46.20
CA THR A 885 -15.92 52.48 -44.76
C THR A 885 -15.69 51.00 -44.43
N TYR A 886 -14.59 50.70 -43.76
CA TYR A 886 -14.17 49.36 -43.37
C TYR A 886 -14.26 49.26 -41.85
N ILE A 887 -15.20 48.48 -41.33
CA ILE A 887 -15.42 48.33 -39.88
C ILE A 887 -14.64 47.12 -39.39
N GLN A 888 -13.37 47.33 -39.03
CA GLN A 888 -12.46 46.30 -38.53
C GLN A 888 -11.17 46.93 -37.97
N ASP A 889 -10.39 46.12 -37.24
CA ASP A 889 -9.04 46.46 -36.80
C ASP A 889 -8.02 46.03 -37.86
N ILE A 890 -6.89 46.72 -37.89
CA ILE A 890 -5.66 46.24 -38.53
C ILE A 890 -4.75 45.75 -37.40
N ASP A 891 -4.73 44.44 -37.20
CA ASP A 891 -3.75 43.81 -36.33
C ASP A 891 -2.57 43.35 -37.19
N LEU A 892 -1.38 43.86 -36.90
CA LEU A 892 -0.03 43.57 -37.43
C LEU A 892 0.93 43.18 -36.30
N SER A 893 0.42 42.48 -35.29
CA SER A 893 1.22 42.00 -34.15
C SER A 893 1.93 40.67 -34.40
N THR A 894 1.51 39.91 -35.42
CA THR A 894 2.15 38.67 -35.84
C THR A 894 3.17 38.96 -36.93
N ALA A 895 4.37 38.37 -36.85
CA ALA A 895 5.38 38.54 -37.89
C ALA A 895 4.94 37.82 -39.19
N PHE A 896 4.79 38.57 -40.28
CA PHE A 896 4.50 38.06 -41.63
C PHE A 896 5.70 38.15 -42.58
N MET A 897 6.87 38.55 -42.05
CA MET A 897 8.15 38.60 -42.74
C MET A 897 9.25 38.09 -41.81
N ASP A 898 10.28 37.47 -42.38
CA ASP A 898 11.48 37.12 -41.64
C ASP A 898 12.30 38.37 -41.22
N ALA A 899 13.18 38.20 -40.23
CA ALA A 899 14.02 39.29 -39.73
C ALA A 899 15.01 39.84 -40.79
N SER A 900 15.28 39.08 -41.86
CA SER A 900 16.18 39.43 -42.96
C SER A 900 15.51 40.09 -44.18
N SER A 901 14.18 40.00 -44.34
CA SER A 901 13.49 40.51 -45.54
C SER A 901 13.70 42.00 -45.76
N SER A 902 13.98 42.35 -47.02
CA SER A 902 14.06 43.71 -47.53
C SER A 902 12.74 44.21 -48.14
N TYR A 903 11.70 43.37 -48.15
CA TYR A 903 10.41 43.69 -48.76
C TYR A 903 9.64 44.73 -47.94
N THR A 904 8.86 45.56 -48.64
CA THR A 904 7.95 46.55 -48.04
C THR A 904 6.50 46.12 -48.21
N VAL A 905 5.65 46.41 -47.22
CA VAL A 905 4.19 46.29 -47.34
C VAL A 905 3.56 47.65 -47.17
N THR A 906 2.85 48.11 -48.20
CA THR A 906 2.21 49.43 -48.24
C THR A 906 0.69 49.29 -48.24
N PHE A 907 0.01 49.93 -47.31
CA PHE A 907 -1.44 50.11 -47.34
C PHE A 907 -1.74 51.54 -47.82
N THR A 908 -2.52 51.69 -48.88
CA THR A 908 -2.86 53.01 -49.42
C THR A 908 -4.24 53.05 -50.06
N SER A 909 -4.89 54.23 -50.07
CA SER A 909 -6.13 54.40 -50.84
C SER A 909 -5.87 54.33 -52.34
N ALA A 910 -6.72 53.60 -53.05
CA ALA A 910 -6.77 53.56 -54.52
C ALA A 910 -7.06 54.92 -55.15
N ALA A 911 -7.80 55.79 -54.47
CA ALA A 911 -8.06 57.16 -54.91
C ALA A 911 -6.92 58.13 -54.58
N LYS A 912 -5.88 57.67 -53.85
CA LYS A 912 -4.78 58.48 -53.33
C LYS A 912 -5.27 59.72 -52.55
N ASN A 913 -6.36 59.55 -51.81
CA ASN A 913 -7.00 60.59 -51.01
C ASN A 913 -7.36 60.02 -49.64
N ALA A 914 -6.92 60.68 -48.56
CA ALA A 914 -7.16 60.22 -47.19
C ALA A 914 -8.65 60.15 -46.81
N ASP A 915 -9.52 60.98 -47.39
CA ASP A 915 -10.96 60.98 -47.07
C ASP A 915 -11.72 59.82 -47.74
N SER A 916 -11.07 59.12 -48.67
CA SER A 916 -11.75 58.11 -49.49
C SER A 916 -11.88 56.76 -48.80
N VAL A 917 -11.01 56.42 -47.85
CA VAL A 917 -11.04 55.17 -47.09
C VAL A 917 -11.14 55.51 -45.61
N SER A 918 -12.14 54.97 -44.93
CA SER A 918 -12.30 55.17 -43.49
C SER A 918 -12.29 53.82 -42.79
N ILE A 919 -11.29 53.57 -41.95
CA ILE A 919 -11.18 52.34 -41.16
C ILE A 919 -11.66 52.63 -39.74
N VAL A 920 -12.67 51.90 -39.30
CA VAL A 920 -13.40 52.18 -38.05
C VAL A 920 -13.34 50.94 -37.15
N SER A 921 -12.95 51.15 -35.89
CA SER A 921 -12.89 50.13 -34.84
C SER A 921 -13.63 50.59 -33.58
N THR A 922 -14.13 49.64 -32.79
CA THR A 922 -14.63 49.89 -31.42
C THR A 922 -13.52 49.84 -30.35
N GLY A 923 -12.29 49.52 -30.75
CA GLY A 923 -11.08 49.44 -29.91
C GLY A 923 -9.88 50.14 -30.57
N THR A 924 -8.70 49.53 -30.49
CA THR A 924 -7.48 50.06 -31.13
C THR A 924 -7.48 49.75 -32.64
N ILE A 925 -7.53 50.78 -33.49
CA ILE A 925 -7.62 50.64 -34.95
C ILE A 925 -6.40 49.94 -35.56
N LEU A 926 -5.18 50.22 -35.07
CA LEU A 926 -3.93 49.67 -35.60
C LEU A 926 -3.07 49.13 -34.45
N ASN A 927 -2.88 47.82 -34.40
CA ASN A 927 -1.94 47.16 -33.50
C ASN A 927 -0.71 46.72 -34.30
N MET A 928 0.49 47.03 -33.80
CA MET A 928 1.76 46.67 -34.46
C MET A 928 2.74 46.14 -33.43
N ALA A 929 3.31 44.97 -33.69
CA ALA A 929 4.39 44.40 -32.88
C ALA A 929 5.30 43.53 -33.77
N ASN A 930 6.62 43.62 -33.59
CA ASN A 930 7.60 42.82 -34.34
C ASN A 930 7.51 42.94 -35.88
N VAL A 931 7.09 44.11 -36.38
CA VAL A 931 6.95 44.41 -37.82
C VAL A 931 7.94 45.50 -38.27
N LYS A 932 8.35 45.44 -39.54
CA LYS A 932 9.30 46.38 -40.18
C LYS A 932 8.85 46.66 -41.63
N ASN A 933 9.39 47.71 -42.25
CA ASN A 933 9.15 48.04 -43.66
C ASN A 933 7.66 48.22 -44.05
N LEU A 934 6.85 48.70 -43.11
CA LEU A 934 5.44 49.03 -43.30
C LEU A 934 5.28 50.49 -43.73
N THR A 935 4.38 50.74 -44.69
CA THR A 935 3.97 52.09 -45.08
C THR A 935 2.45 52.19 -45.07
N PHE A 936 1.91 53.22 -44.43
CA PHE A 936 0.50 53.61 -44.56
C PHE A 936 0.46 54.98 -45.23
N SER A 937 -0.35 55.15 -46.27
CA SER A 937 -0.44 56.45 -46.95
C SER A 937 -1.83 56.68 -47.53
N HIS A 938 -2.38 57.89 -47.36
CA HIS A 938 -3.71 58.25 -47.86
C HIS A 938 -4.84 57.36 -47.30
N LEU A 939 -4.79 57.01 -46.01
CA LEU A 939 -5.77 56.20 -45.25
C LEU A 939 -6.15 56.86 -43.94
#